data_AF-A0A7C3J425-F1
#
_entry.id   AF-A0A7C3J425-F1
#
_cell.length_a   1.000
_cell.length_b   1.000
_cell.length_c   1.000
_cell.angle_alpha   90.00
_cell.angle_beta   90.00
_cell.angle_gamma   90.00
#
_symmetry.space_group_name_H-M   'P 1'
#
loop_
_entity.id
_entity.type
_entity.pdbx_description
1 polymer ?
#
loop_
_entity_poly.entity_id
_entity_poly.type
_entity_poly.pdbx_seq_one_letter_code
_entity_poly.pdbx_strand_id
1 'polypeptide(L)'
;MKPFPIDWRASERSGVDLSGLLEKPAGKDGHVQARDGHLHLPSGRRLRLWGVNFTGAACYPEKADASAVASYLARLGINCVRFHFLDSRWGKDASIFPSEGDTTRRLDAGQLDRLDCFIAELKRRGIYANLNLNVGRTYREADGVTDHESIGLGKALQYFDDRIAELHREYAEQLLTHRNPYTQTEYRHEPAVLLVELVNENSIVESWFAGRLRGKHTGKAAGTWSDIPPHYAALLTRRFNDWLAARYPAATLQRWREAAGVAAGQPIPRLEPEQFANASPERFAAEARFYMELEDAYFQRMYRRLKELGVKALAVATSDHNHWKTGYPLVVSASKLDVVDGHVYWQHPRDTVDPKTQKRGFWMGNSPMVNEPLHSTVVQLARTPVAGKPYTVSEVNHPFPNEYACEGIPILAAYALFQDWDGIFFYTFDHADPAEWAARRPGHFDIRPDPVKISQIAACAAMFHRGDVAAAKETVERSYSPEQVIESLRLPTREQPLYTPGFPPAIPLIHGTRVRSFEKQTAGYAPAEPADPIVSDTGELAWRHASQQGLVTVATERTQALIGFLGGKARTAGDLTAEVANRFCSIVLTSLDGQPLAASHRMLLAAGARVATTDMRWSDDRHSLIDWGRPPMCIEPVAGRMVLRRREGAGELEMMALDGVGAPQGAAEAARRAGQACEFRLDKPTVWYLIRAVEKP
;
A
#
# COMPACT_ATOMS: atom_id res chain seq x y z
N MET A 1 -7.95 25.84 -12.21
CA MET A 1 -7.31 24.61 -12.71
C MET A 1 -6.73 24.86 -14.10
N LYS A 2 -5.63 24.20 -14.47
CA LYS A 2 -4.95 24.30 -15.78
C LYS A 2 -4.70 22.90 -16.34
N PRO A 3 -4.98 22.61 -17.63
CA PRO A 3 -4.65 21.32 -18.24
C PRO A 3 -3.17 20.97 -18.10
N PHE A 4 -2.87 19.71 -17.78
CA PHE A 4 -1.51 19.21 -17.61
C PHE A 4 -1.44 17.72 -18.01
N PRO A 5 -1.37 17.43 -19.33
CA PRO A 5 -1.36 16.06 -19.83
C PRO A 5 -0.02 15.36 -19.55
N ILE A 6 -0.06 14.06 -19.28
CA ILE A 6 1.13 13.20 -19.13
C ILE A 6 1.22 12.29 -20.35
N ASP A 7 2.14 12.60 -21.26
CA ASP A 7 2.44 11.77 -22.42
C ASP A 7 3.59 10.79 -22.10
N TRP A 8 3.28 9.74 -21.36
CA TRP A 8 4.29 8.81 -20.82
C TRP A 8 5.25 8.22 -21.87
N ARG A 9 4.83 8.12 -23.15
CA ARG A 9 5.68 7.64 -24.25
C ARG A 9 6.83 8.58 -24.55
N ALA A 10 6.65 9.87 -24.30
CA ALA A 10 7.68 10.88 -24.53
C ALA A 10 8.57 11.14 -23.29
N SER A 11 8.59 10.18 -22.36
CA SER A 11 9.30 10.28 -21.07
C SER A 11 10.83 10.36 -21.19
N GLU A 12 11.40 9.96 -22.32
CA GLU A 12 12.81 10.12 -22.68
C GLU A 12 13.25 11.59 -22.77
N ARG A 13 12.32 12.53 -22.96
CA ARG A 13 12.60 13.98 -23.00
C ARG A 13 12.76 14.61 -21.61
N SER A 14 12.56 13.82 -20.55
CA SER A 14 12.56 14.35 -19.19
C SER A 14 13.93 14.85 -18.75
N GLY A 15 13.98 16.00 -18.08
CA GLY A 15 15.18 16.49 -17.40
C GLY A 15 15.45 15.81 -16.04
N VAL A 16 14.55 14.92 -15.62
CA VAL A 16 14.60 14.17 -14.36
C VAL A 16 14.71 12.69 -14.67
N ASP A 17 15.88 12.11 -14.35
CA ASP A 17 16.14 10.67 -14.45
C ASP A 17 16.78 10.15 -13.16
N LEU A 18 16.03 9.29 -12.46
CA LEU A 18 16.43 8.65 -11.21
C LEU A 18 16.86 7.19 -11.41
N SER A 19 16.93 6.71 -12.66
CA SER A 19 17.29 5.33 -12.96
C SER A 19 18.72 4.97 -12.55
N GLY A 20 19.56 5.97 -12.27
CA GLY A 20 20.90 5.81 -11.69
C GLY A 20 20.90 5.43 -10.21
N LEU A 21 19.76 5.57 -9.50
CA LEU A 21 19.59 5.08 -8.12
C LEU A 21 19.35 3.57 -8.06
N LEU A 22 19.06 2.94 -9.20
CA LEU A 22 18.68 1.53 -9.28
C LEU A 22 19.88 0.68 -9.66
N GLU A 23 20.10 -0.41 -8.92
CA GLU A 23 21.12 -1.39 -9.30
C GLU A 23 20.61 -2.34 -10.37
N LYS A 24 21.39 -2.45 -11.44
CA LYS A 24 21.00 -3.18 -12.65
C LYS A 24 21.94 -4.37 -12.90
N PRO A 25 21.42 -5.54 -13.32
CA PRO A 25 20.00 -5.92 -13.25
C PRO A 25 19.55 -6.14 -11.79
N ALA A 26 18.23 -6.16 -11.57
CA ALA A 26 17.66 -6.57 -10.28
C ALA A 26 18.11 -8.00 -9.95
N GLY A 27 18.50 -8.23 -8.70
CA GLY A 27 18.96 -9.54 -8.24
C GLY A 27 20.34 -9.96 -8.78
N LYS A 28 21.14 -9.05 -9.33
CA LYS A 28 22.49 -9.34 -9.86
C LYS A 28 23.40 -10.09 -8.87
N ASP A 29 23.24 -9.83 -7.57
CA ASP A 29 24.08 -10.40 -6.50
C ASP A 29 23.47 -11.67 -5.91
N GLY A 30 22.27 -12.08 -6.36
CA GLY A 30 21.50 -13.21 -5.84
C GLY A 30 20.21 -12.78 -5.12
N HIS A 31 19.58 -13.74 -4.43
CA HIS A 31 18.28 -13.56 -3.79
C HIS A 31 18.36 -12.65 -2.56
N VAL A 32 17.39 -11.73 -2.44
CA VAL A 32 17.22 -10.87 -1.26
C VAL A 32 16.95 -11.70 -0.01
N GLN A 33 17.48 -11.27 1.12
CA GLN A 33 17.39 -11.96 2.40
C GLN A 33 16.64 -11.11 3.42
N ALA A 34 15.80 -11.76 4.22
CA ALA A 34 15.27 -11.19 5.45
C ALA A 34 16.30 -11.45 6.58
N ARG A 35 16.91 -10.39 7.11
CA ARG A 35 17.92 -10.47 8.17
C ARG A 35 17.75 -9.32 9.16
N ASP A 36 17.87 -9.59 10.45
CA ASP A 36 17.83 -8.58 11.51
C ASP A 36 16.59 -7.65 11.42
N GLY A 37 15.46 -8.20 10.97
CA GLY A 37 14.22 -7.45 10.79
C GLY A 37 14.13 -6.60 9.53
N HIS A 38 15.02 -6.82 8.55
CA HIS A 38 15.14 -5.97 7.38
C HIS A 38 15.44 -6.74 6.09
N LEU A 39 15.20 -6.11 4.94
CA LEU A 39 15.58 -6.64 3.63
C LEU A 39 17.03 -6.28 3.29
N HIS A 40 17.83 -7.28 2.94
CA HIS A 40 19.22 -7.13 2.57
C HIS A 40 19.52 -7.79 1.23
N LEU A 41 20.34 -7.13 0.41
CA LEU A 41 21.00 -7.79 -0.70
C LEU A 41 22.03 -8.80 -0.18
N PRO A 42 22.42 -9.82 -0.97
CA PRO A 42 23.47 -10.76 -0.59
C PRO A 42 24.81 -10.12 -0.21
N SER A 43 25.10 -8.91 -0.73
CA SER A 43 26.26 -8.10 -0.35
C SER A 43 26.20 -7.56 1.09
N GLY A 44 25.08 -7.72 1.79
CA GLY A 44 24.81 -7.20 3.13
C GLY A 44 24.23 -5.79 3.14
N ARG A 45 24.13 -5.10 1.99
CA ARG A 45 23.54 -3.76 1.92
C ARG A 45 22.02 -3.83 2.14
N ARG A 46 21.51 -2.89 2.95
CA ARG A 46 20.07 -2.68 3.14
C ARG A 46 19.38 -2.40 1.80
N LEU A 47 18.26 -3.06 1.54
CA LEU A 47 17.37 -2.80 0.42
C LEU A 47 16.08 -2.19 0.95
N ARG A 48 15.64 -1.08 0.34
CA ARG A 48 14.33 -0.50 0.58
C ARG A 48 13.53 -0.50 -0.72
N LEU A 49 12.25 -0.85 -0.65
CA LEU A 49 11.39 -0.99 -1.81
C LEU A 49 10.53 0.27 -1.99
N TRP A 50 10.82 1.02 -3.04
CA TRP A 50 9.99 2.12 -3.53
C TRP A 50 9.17 1.60 -4.70
N GLY A 51 7.94 1.16 -4.39
CA GLY A 51 7.16 0.33 -5.29
C GLY A 51 5.88 0.96 -5.80
N VAL A 52 5.32 0.31 -6.82
CA VAL A 52 3.96 0.56 -7.30
C VAL A 52 3.27 -0.76 -7.60
N ASN A 53 1.94 -0.75 -7.59
CA ASN A 53 1.17 -1.88 -8.07
C ASN A 53 0.93 -1.75 -9.58
N PHE A 54 0.90 -2.88 -10.28
CA PHE A 54 0.32 -3.03 -11.60
C PHE A 54 -0.84 -4.00 -11.45
N THR A 55 -2.02 -3.64 -11.94
CA THR A 55 -3.24 -4.40 -11.66
C THR A 55 -3.90 -4.88 -12.95
N GLY A 56 -4.29 -6.14 -13.03
CA GLY A 56 -5.08 -6.66 -14.17
C GLY A 56 -4.34 -6.49 -15.50
N ALA A 57 -4.96 -5.80 -16.47
CA ALA A 57 -4.41 -5.65 -17.82
C ALA A 57 -3.04 -4.96 -17.85
N ALA A 58 -2.76 -4.05 -16.90
CA ALA A 58 -1.46 -3.42 -16.80
C ALA A 58 -0.31 -4.44 -16.61
N CYS A 59 -0.56 -5.59 -15.97
CA CYS A 59 0.44 -6.63 -15.72
C CYS A 59 0.99 -7.28 -17.00
N TYR A 60 0.26 -7.17 -18.10
CA TYR A 60 0.54 -7.86 -19.35
C TYR A 60 0.70 -6.83 -20.47
N PRO A 61 1.70 -5.93 -20.45
CA PRO A 61 1.89 -5.01 -21.56
C PRO A 61 2.21 -5.75 -22.85
N GLU A 62 1.91 -5.16 -24.00
CA GLU A 62 2.48 -5.63 -25.27
C GLU A 62 4.01 -5.56 -25.20
N LYS A 63 4.72 -6.49 -25.85
CA LYS A 63 6.19 -6.57 -25.76
C LYS A 63 6.89 -5.27 -26.16
N ALA A 64 6.32 -4.56 -27.14
CA ALA A 64 6.82 -3.26 -27.58
C ALA A 64 6.70 -2.19 -26.49
N ASP A 65 5.62 -2.20 -25.71
CA ASP A 65 5.39 -1.24 -24.61
C ASP A 65 6.13 -1.66 -23.32
N ALA A 66 6.37 -2.95 -23.09
CA ALA A 66 7.00 -3.47 -21.87
C ALA A 66 8.35 -2.79 -21.54
N SER A 67 9.21 -2.62 -22.54
CA SER A 67 10.51 -1.94 -22.40
C SER A 67 10.34 -0.44 -22.10
N ALA A 68 9.41 0.24 -22.78
CA ALA A 68 9.14 1.66 -22.58
C ALA A 68 8.55 1.94 -21.18
N VAL A 69 7.61 1.10 -20.74
CA VAL A 69 7.04 1.15 -19.39
C VAL A 69 8.12 0.93 -18.34
N ALA A 70 8.94 -0.12 -18.47
CA ALA A 70 10.03 -0.38 -17.53
C ALA A 70 11.02 0.79 -17.47
N SER A 71 11.31 1.44 -18.61
CA SER A 71 12.15 2.65 -18.68
C SER A 71 11.51 3.83 -17.94
N TYR A 72 10.21 4.04 -18.14
CA TYR A 72 9.47 5.11 -17.48
C TYR A 72 9.46 4.92 -15.95
N LEU A 73 9.20 3.70 -15.46
CA LEU A 73 9.25 3.39 -14.03
C LEU A 73 10.65 3.61 -13.44
N ALA A 74 11.70 3.13 -14.12
CA ALA A 74 13.07 3.29 -13.67
C ALA A 74 13.47 4.77 -13.55
N ARG A 75 13.04 5.60 -14.50
CA ARG A 75 13.27 7.04 -14.50
C ARG A 75 12.61 7.75 -13.30
N LEU A 76 11.46 7.23 -12.84
CA LEU A 76 10.78 7.69 -11.62
C LEU A 76 11.41 7.13 -10.33
N GLY A 77 12.47 6.31 -10.44
CA GLY A 77 13.15 5.71 -9.30
C GLY A 77 12.38 4.56 -8.66
N ILE A 78 11.37 4.01 -9.32
CA ILE A 78 10.65 2.83 -8.83
C ILE A 78 11.57 1.62 -8.94
N ASN A 79 11.70 0.83 -7.86
CA ASN A 79 12.56 -0.35 -7.83
C ASN A 79 11.83 -1.66 -7.54
N CYS A 80 10.49 -1.63 -7.40
CA CYS A 80 9.70 -2.85 -7.29
C CYS A 80 8.30 -2.67 -7.91
N VAL A 81 7.82 -3.69 -8.62
CA VAL A 81 6.45 -3.78 -9.14
C VAL A 81 5.75 -4.95 -8.48
N ARG A 82 4.60 -4.67 -7.85
CA ARG A 82 3.66 -5.68 -7.36
C ARG A 82 2.64 -6.01 -8.43
N PHE A 83 2.64 -7.26 -8.88
CA PHE A 83 1.73 -7.78 -9.89
C PHE A 83 0.45 -8.27 -9.23
N HIS A 84 -0.61 -7.49 -9.39
CA HIS A 84 -1.86 -7.63 -8.66
C HIS A 84 -3.01 -8.08 -9.57
N PHE A 85 -3.93 -8.88 -9.05
CA PHE A 85 -5.06 -9.44 -9.81
C PHE A 85 -4.63 -10.20 -11.08
N LEU A 86 -3.46 -10.85 -11.07
CA LEU A 86 -3.01 -11.71 -12.18
C LEU A 86 -4.07 -12.78 -12.51
N ASP A 87 -4.74 -13.30 -11.49
CA ASP A 87 -5.74 -14.36 -11.54
C ASP A 87 -7.19 -13.86 -11.72
N SER A 88 -7.39 -12.61 -12.17
CA SER A 88 -8.74 -12.02 -12.28
C SER A 88 -9.60 -12.62 -13.40
N ARG A 89 -10.88 -12.25 -13.46
CA ARG A 89 -11.79 -12.53 -14.59
C ARG A 89 -12.24 -11.28 -15.35
N TRP A 90 -11.44 -10.20 -15.33
CA TRP A 90 -11.86 -8.88 -15.83
C TRP A 90 -11.77 -8.72 -17.36
N GLY A 91 -11.27 -9.73 -18.07
CA GLY A 91 -11.18 -9.75 -19.52
C GLY A 91 -10.03 -10.62 -20.00
N LYS A 92 -10.01 -10.90 -21.30
CA LYS A 92 -8.97 -11.73 -21.94
C LYS A 92 -7.56 -11.16 -21.77
N ASP A 93 -7.42 -9.84 -21.72
CA ASP A 93 -6.14 -9.15 -21.59
C ASP A 93 -5.76 -8.88 -20.13
N ALA A 94 -6.62 -9.22 -19.16
CA ALA A 94 -6.50 -8.89 -17.74
C ALA A 94 -6.37 -10.10 -16.80
N SER A 95 -6.15 -11.30 -17.36
CA SER A 95 -6.03 -12.55 -16.61
C SER A 95 -4.84 -13.38 -17.09
N ILE A 96 -4.28 -14.18 -16.20
CA ILE A 96 -3.32 -15.24 -16.51
C ILE A 96 -4.01 -16.55 -16.91
N PHE A 97 -5.33 -16.65 -16.72
CA PHE A 97 -6.13 -17.78 -17.17
C PHE A 97 -6.81 -17.45 -18.49
N PRO A 98 -7.01 -18.44 -19.39
CA PRO A 98 -7.77 -18.23 -20.61
C PRO A 98 -9.17 -17.66 -20.32
N SER A 99 -9.62 -16.65 -21.10
CA SER A 99 -10.94 -16.07 -20.91
C SER A 99 -12.06 -17.06 -21.21
N GLU A 100 -11.84 -17.90 -22.21
CA GLU A 100 -12.76 -18.96 -22.65
C GLU A 100 -12.52 -20.27 -21.89
N GLY A 101 -13.54 -21.12 -21.87
CA GLY A 101 -13.51 -22.44 -21.24
C GLY A 101 -14.17 -22.50 -19.86
N ASP A 102 -14.22 -23.71 -19.31
CA ASP A 102 -14.93 -24.08 -18.10
C ASP A 102 -13.99 -24.33 -16.90
N THR A 103 -12.70 -24.02 -17.03
CA THR A 103 -11.69 -24.22 -15.97
C THR A 103 -10.69 -23.06 -15.88
N THR A 104 -10.10 -22.90 -14.70
CA THR A 104 -8.98 -21.98 -14.38
C THR A 104 -7.72 -22.75 -13.97
N ARG A 105 -7.55 -24.00 -14.44
CA ARG A 105 -6.44 -24.90 -14.06
C ARG A 105 -5.24 -24.89 -15.00
N ARG A 106 -5.24 -23.99 -15.99
CA ARG A 106 -4.16 -23.86 -16.98
C ARG A 106 -3.87 -22.38 -17.19
N LEU A 107 -2.60 -22.04 -17.26
CA LEU A 107 -2.17 -20.67 -17.59
C LEU A 107 -2.34 -20.42 -19.10
N ASP A 108 -2.74 -19.20 -19.44
CA ASP A 108 -2.75 -18.70 -20.82
C ASP A 108 -1.31 -18.43 -21.27
N ALA A 109 -0.88 -19.10 -22.34
CA ALA A 109 0.51 -19.02 -22.80
C ALA A 109 0.88 -17.63 -23.35
N GLY A 110 -0.08 -16.91 -23.94
CA GLY A 110 0.15 -15.56 -24.47
C GLY A 110 0.31 -14.53 -23.36
N GLN A 111 -0.58 -14.58 -22.36
CA GLN A 111 -0.51 -13.72 -21.19
C GLN A 111 0.74 -14.00 -20.35
N LEU A 112 1.11 -15.28 -20.19
CA LEU A 112 2.35 -15.66 -19.51
C LEU A 112 3.60 -15.14 -20.23
N ASP A 113 3.66 -15.23 -21.56
CA ASP A 113 4.77 -14.67 -22.37
C ASP A 113 4.86 -13.14 -22.29
N ARG A 114 3.72 -12.42 -22.19
CA ARG A 114 3.70 -10.96 -21.94
C ARG A 114 4.22 -10.62 -20.55
N LEU A 115 3.77 -11.33 -19.51
CA LEU A 115 4.25 -11.18 -18.14
C LEU A 115 5.76 -11.45 -18.07
N ASP A 116 6.23 -12.51 -18.73
CA ASP A 116 7.62 -12.91 -18.78
C ASP A 116 8.51 -11.84 -19.40
N CYS A 117 8.09 -11.29 -20.54
CA CYS A 117 8.77 -10.20 -21.22
C CYS A 117 8.86 -8.97 -20.32
N PHE A 118 7.76 -8.61 -19.65
CA PHE A 118 7.74 -7.44 -18.79
C PHE A 118 8.63 -7.59 -17.56
N ILE A 119 8.59 -8.74 -16.87
CA ILE A 119 9.49 -9.02 -15.74
C ILE A 119 10.96 -8.97 -16.18
N ALA A 120 11.30 -9.45 -17.37
CA ALA A 120 12.66 -9.35 -17.89
C ALA A 120 13.11 -7.91 -18.17
N GLU A 121 12.21 -7.06 -18.71
CA GLU A 121 12.49 -5.64 -18.93
C GLU A 121 12.62 -4.83 -17.63
N LEU A 122 11.83 -5.17 -16.61
CA LEU A 122 11.96 -4.64 -15.25
C LEU A 122 13.30 -5.05 -14.63
N LYS A 123 13.64 -6.35 -14.69
CA LYS A 123 14.91 -6.90 -14.21
C LYS A 123 16.10 -6.16 -14.82
N ARG A 124 16.12 -5.98 -16.15
CA ARG A 124 17.19 -5.25 -16.87
C ARG A 124 17.43 -3.84 -16.33
N ARG A 125 16.40 -3.21 -15.77
CA ARG A 125 16.43 -1.83 -15.25
C ARG A 125 16.56 -1.72 -13.74
N GLY A 126 16.77 -2.83 -13.04
CA GLY A 126 16.95 -2.82 -11.59
C GLY A 126 15.65 -2.78 -10.80
N ILE A 127 14.54 -3.19 -11.43
CA ILE A 127 13.22 -3.22 -10.81
C ILE A 127 12.88 -4.68 -10.47
N TYR A 128 12.64 -4.95 -9.18
CA TYR A 128 12.22 -6.25 -8.68
C TYR A 128 10.74 -6.51 -8.94
N ALA A 129 10.35 -7.78 -8.92
CA ALA A 129 8.97 -8.23 -9.03
C ALA A 129 8.47 -8.79 -7.69
N ASN A 130 7.22 -8.47 -7.38
CA ASN A 130 6.40 -9.11 -6.36
C ASN A 130 5.22 -9.81 -7.06
N LEU A 131 5.11 -11.13 -6.89
CA LEU A 131 4.08 -11.96 -7.52
C LEU A 131 2.99 -12.38 -6.54
N ASN A 132 1.74 -12.10 -6.85
CA ASN A 132 0.60 -12.56 -6.05
C ASN A 132 0.06 -13.90 -6.57
N LEU A 133 -0.22 -14.82 -5.63
CA LEU A 133 -0.69 -16.18 -5.94
C LEU A 133 -2.20 -16.36 -5.78
N ASN A 134 -2.91 -15.46 -5.11
CA ASN A 134 -4.38 -15.50 -5.07
C ASN A 134 -4.96 -14.12 -4.70
N VAL A 135 -5.70 -13.52 -5.64
CA VAL A 135 -6.29 -12.19 -5.45
C VAL A 135 -7.73 -12.16 -5.96
N GLY A 136 -7.90 -12.43 -7.25
CA GLY A 136 -9.14 -12.20 -7.99
C GLY A 136 -9.74 -13.43 -8.65
N ARG A 137 -9.24 -14.64 -8.34
CA ARG A 137 -9.73 -15.87 -8.96
C ARG A 137 -11.21 -16.08 -8.70
N THR A 138 -11.93 -16.33 -9.77
CA THR A 138 -13.30 -16.86 -9.75
C THR A 138 -13.31 -18.23 -10.40
N TYR A 139 -13.98 -19.19 -9.76
CA TYR A 139 -13.95 -20.59 -10.17
C TYR A 139 -15.03 -20.91 -11.21
N ARG A 140 -14.72 -21.88 -12.07
CA ARG A 140 -15.58 -22.36 -13.15
C ARG A 140 -15.98 -23.83 -12.91
N GLU A 141 -16.95 -24.33 -13.66
CA GLU A 141 -17.56 -25.64 -13.42
C GLU A 141 -16.55 -26.79 -13.35
N ALA A 142 -15.63 -26.88 -14.34
CA ALA A 142 -14.62 -27.94 -14.40
C ALA A 142 -13.47 -27.76 -13.39
N ASP A 143 -13.47 -26.68 -12.61
CA ASP A 143 -12.60 -26.58 -11.44
C ASP A 143 -13.08 -27.50 -10.31
N GLY A 144 -14.32 -27.98 -10.36
CA GLY A 144 -14.88 -28.91 -9.37
C GLY A 144 -15.09 -28.27 -7.99
N VAL A 145 -15.28 -26.95 -7.95
CA VAL A 145 -15.56 -26.20 -6.72
C VAL A 145 -17.07 -26.16 -6.51
N THR A 146 -17.54 -26.63 -5.34
CA THR A 146 -18.95 -26.59 -4.98
C THR A 146 -19.46 -25.14 -4.96
N ASP A 147 -20.67 -24.90 -5.46
CA ASP A 147 -21.29 -23.57 -5.51
C ASP A 147 -20.40 -22.48 -6.16
N HIS A 148 -19.57 -22.83 -7.16
CA HIS A 148 -18.59 -21.91 -7.76
C HIS A 148 -19.21 -20.59 -8.26
N GLU A 149 -20.48 -20.59 -8.72
CA GLU A 149 -21.21 -19.39 -9.13
C GLU A 149 -21.58 -18.47 -7.94
N SER A 150 -21.70 -19.03 -6.74
CA SER A 150 -22.22 -18.35 -5.55
C SER A 150 -21.14 -17.84 -4.60
N ILE A 151 -19.86 -18.13 -4.83
CA ILE A 151 -18.77 -17.77 -3.90
C ILE A 151 -17.97 -16.54 -4.32
N GLY A 152 -18.17 -16.01 -5.53
CA GLY A 152 -17.43 -14.84 -6.02
C GLY A 152 -15.93 -15.11 -6.05
N LEU A 153 -15.14 -14.31 -5.31
CA LEU A 153 -13.69 -14.50 -5.16
C LEU A 153 -13.31 -15.61 -4.15
N GLY A 154 -14.28 -16.20 -3.46
CA GLY A 154 -14.03 -17.28 -2.50
C GLY A 154 -13.23 -16.88 -1.25
N LYS A 155 -13.29 -15.60 -0.86
CA LYS A 155 -12.63 -15.10 0.37
C LYS A 155 -13.00 -15.98 1.57
N ALA A 156 -12.04 -16.20 2.46
CA ALA A 156 -12.07 -17.14 3.58
C ALA A 156 -12.20 -18.65 3.26
N LEU A 157 -12.59 -19.08 2.06
CA LEU A 157 -12.89 -20.50 1.81
C LEU A 157 -11.62 -21.37 1.78
N GLN A 158 -10.50 -20.86 1.26
CA GLN A 158 -9.24 -21.59 1.17
C GLN A 158 -8.65 -22.06 2.51
N TYR A 159 -9.10 -21.48 3.63
CA TYR A 159 -8.63 -21.89 4.96
C TYR A 159 -9.23 -23.21 5.43
N PHE A 160 -10.39 -23.63 4.88
CA PHE A 160 -11.11 -24.82 5.34
C PHE A 160 -11.72 -25.70 4.24
N ASP A 161 -11.76 -25.24 2.99
CA ASP A 161 -12.12 -26.04 1.82
C ASP A 161 -10.85 -26.60 1.15
N ASP A 162 -10.76 -27.93 1.07
CA ASP A 162 -9.56 -28.60 0.58
C ASP A 162 -9.39 -28.45 -0.93
N ARG A 163 -10.49 -28.34 -1.70
CA ARG A 163 -10.45 -28.21 -3.17
C ARG A 163 -9.96 -26.83 -3.59
N ILE A 164 -10.48 -25.78 -2.98
CA ILE A 164 -10.02 -24.40 -3.21
C ILE A 164 -8.54 -24.27 -2.81
N ALA A 165 -8.15 -24.83 -1.66
CA ALA A 165 -6.75 -24.83 -1.24
C ALA A 165 -5.83 -25.62 -2.18
N GLU A 166 -6.31 -26.71 -2.77
CA GLU A 166 -5.60 -27.48 -3.82
C GLU A 166 -5.39 -26.65 -5.08
N LEU A 167 -6.43 -26.01 -5.59
CA LEU A 167 -6.36 -25.20 -6.80
C LEU A 167 -5.42 -23.99 -6.65
N HIS A 168 -5.30 -23.43 -5.45
CA HIS A 168 -4.30 -22.40 -5.18
C HIS A 168 -2.87 -22.97 -5.21
N ARG A 169 -2.62 -24.13 -4.59
CA ARG A 169 -1.30 -24.80 -4.71
C ARG A 169 -0.96 -25.14 -6.15
N GLU A 170 -1.93 -25.64 -6.92
CA GLU A 170 -1.77 -25.98 -8.32
C GLU A 170 -1.36 -24.75 -9.15
N TYR A 171 -2.04 -23.62 -8.96
CA TYR A 171 -1.69 -22.36 -9.63
C TYR A 171 -0.30 -21.85 -9.22
N ALA A 172 0.01 -21.87 -7.92
CA ALA A 172 1.32 -21.45 -7.42
C ALA A 172 2.46 -22.30 -7.99
N GLU A 173 2.27 -23.61 -8.09
CA GLU A 173 3.24 -24.52 -8.69
C GLU A 173 3.42 -24.27 -10.18
N GLN A 174 2.33 -24.13 -10.94
CA GLN A 174 2.40 -23.81 -12.37
C GLN A 174 3.15 -22.51 -12.64
N LEU A 175 2.81 -21.43 -11.92
CA LEU A 175 3.45 -20.14 -12.12
C LEU A 175 4.91 -20.17 -11.66
N LEU A 176 5.21 -20.64 -10.46
CA LEU A 176 6.56 -20.50 -9.89
C LEU A 176 7.58 -21.48 -10.50
N THR A 177 7.15 -22.60 -11.06
CA THR A 177 8.04 -23.53 -11.80
C THR A 177 8.14 -23.22 -13.29
N HIS A 178 7.37 -22.24 -13.78
CA HIS A 178 7.48 -21.78 -15.16
C HIS A 178 8.85 -21.15 -15.41
N ARG A 179 9.47 -21.54 -16.54
CA ARG A 179 10.74 -20.98 -17.01
C ARG A 179 10.46 -19.79 -17.93
N ASN A 180 10.76 -18.60 -17.44
CA ASN A 180 10.67 -17.38 -18.23
C ASN A 180 11.74 -17.42 -19.36
N PRO A 181 11.33 -17.37 -20.64
CA PRO A 181 12.24 -17.50 -21.79
C PRO A 181 13.11 -16.25 -22.01
N TYR A 182 12.84 -15.12 -21.37
CA TYR A 182 13.66 -13.91 -21.48
C TYR A 182 14.74 -13.82 -20.40
N THR A 183 14.48 -14.37 -19.21
CA THR A 183 15.47 -14.46 -18.12
C THR A 183 16.21 -15.79 -18.08
N GLN A 184 15.71 -16.81 -18.77
CA GLN A 184 16.25 -18.18 -18.84
C GLN A 184 16.23 -18.93 -17.50
N THR A 185 15.42 -18.47 -16.55
CA THR A 185 15.28 -18.96 -15.17
C THR A 185 13.83 -19.33 -14.88
N GLU A 186 13.63 -20.27 -13.97
CA GLU A 186 12.31 -20.48 -13.36
C GLU A 186 12.02 -19.40 -12.33
N TYR A 187 10.76 -18.96 -12.16
CA TYR A 187 10.44 -17.90 -11.20
C TYR A 187 10.84 -18.23 -9.76
N ARG A 188 10.75 -19.50 -9.34
CA ARG A 188 11.23 -19.96 -8.02
C ARG A 188 12.73 -19.75 -7.79
N HIS A 189 13.51 -19.54 -8.85
CA HIS A 189 14.97 -19.38 -8.81
C HIS A 189 15.45 -18.03 -9.33
N GLU A 190 14.56 -17.19 -9.86
CA GLU A 190 14.88 -15.86 -10.40
C GLU A 190 15.09 -14.83 -9.28
N PRO A 191 16.32 -14.32 -9.07
CA PRO A 191 16.60 -13.34 -8.01
C PRO A 191 15.87 -11.99 -8.15
N ALA A 192 15.38 -11.66 -9.35
CA ALA A 192 14.55 -10.47 -9.56
C ALA A 192 13.11 -10.65 -9.04
N VAL A 193 12.64 -11.88 -8.82
CA VAL A 193 11.39 -12.15 -8.09
C VAL A 193 11.71 -12.13 -6.61
N LEU A 194 11.41 -11.00 -5.96
CA LEU A 194 11.79 -10.74 -4.57
C LEU A 194 10.75 -11.27 -3.59
N LEU A 195 9.47 -10.96 -3.85
CA LEU A 195 8.35 -11.30 -2.99
C LEU A 195 7.37 -12.23 -3.72
N VAL A 196 6.81 -13.17 -2.96
CA VAL A 196 5.65 -13.95 -3.37
C VAL A 196 4.59 -13.83 -2.27
N GLU A 197 3.43 -13.30 -2.63
CA GLU A 197 2.29 -13.15 -1.72
C GLU A 197 1.30 -14.30 -1.90
N LEU A 198 0.94 -14.96 -0.79
CA LEU A 198 0.01 -16.09 -0.85
C LEU A 198 -1.40 -15.62 -1.18
N VAL A 199 -1.95 -14.67 -0.42
CA VAL A 199 -3.32 -14.18 -0.60
C VAL A 199 -3.35 -12.67 -0.36
N ASN A 200 -4.18 -11.95 -1.10
CA ASN A 200 -4.40 -10.52 -0.84
C ASN A 200 -5.55 -10.32 0.13
N GLU A 201 -5.39 -9.46 1.14
CA GLU A 201 -6.46 -8.99 2.04
C GLU A 201 -7.49 -10.08 2.38
N ASN A 202 -7.03 -11.17 2.99
CA ASN A 202 -7.89 -12.31 3.29
C ASN A 202 -7.59 -12.81 4.69
N SER A 203 -8.64 -12.91 5.49
CA SER A 203 -8.58 -13.49 6.83
C SER A 203 -9.90 -14.19 7.14
N ILE A 204 -9.81 -15.42 7.65
CA ILE A 204 -10.98 -16.13 8.15
C ILE A 204 -11.44 -15.55 9.49
N VAL A 205 -10.52 -15.05 10.31
CA VAL A 205 -10.85 -14.34 11.56
C VAL A 205 -11.64 -13.07 11.26
N GLU A 206 -11.19 -12.29 10.26
CA GLU A 206 -11.92 -11.12 9.79
C GLU A 206 -13.31 -11.47 9.28
N SER A 207 -13.39 -12.52 8.45
CA SER A 207 -14.67 -12.97 7.91
C SER A 207 -15.64 -13.46 8.99
N TRP A 208 -15.12 -14.02 10.09
CA TRP A 208 -15.92 -14.39 11.25
C TRP A 208 -16.49 -13.16 11.95
N PHE A 209 -15.65 -12.18 12.35
CA PHE A 209 -16.15 -11.00 13.07
C PHE A 209 -16.96 -10.04 12.20
N ALA A 210 -16.78 -10.09 10.87
CA ALA A 210 -17.59 -9.34 9.91
C ALA A 210 -18.92 -10.03 9.59
N GLY A 211 -19.19 -11.21 10.17
CA GLY A 211 -20.44 -11.94 9.98
C GLY A 211 -20.61 -12.50 8.56
N ARG A 212 -19.49 -12.81 7.88
CA ARG A 212 -19.43 -13.36 6.51
C ARG A 212 -19.30 -14.89 6.47
N LEU A 213 -19.45 -15.57 7.61
CA LEU A 213 -19.35 -17.03 7.72
C LEU A 213 -20.65 -17.70 8.19
N ARG A 214 -21.80 -17.04 8.00
CA ARG A 214 -23.12 -17.46 8.52
C ARG A 214 -23.83 -18.48 7.65
N GLY A 215 -23.59 -18.50 6.34
CA GLY A 215 -24.25 -19.46 5.44
C GLY A 215 -25.58 -18.99 4.88
N LYS A 216 -25.88 -17.68 4.92
CA LYS A 216 -27.15 -17.08 4.50
C LYS A 216 -27.15 -16.65 3.03
N HIS A 217 -26.02 -16.74 2.32
CA HIS A 217 -25.96 -16.39 0.89
C HIS A 217 -26.46 -17.53 -0.01
N THR A 218 -27.51 -17.27 -0.80
CA THR A 218 -28.09 -18.25 -1.74
C THR A 218 -28.10 -17.77 -3.19
N GLY A 219 -27.50 -16.61 -3.48
CA GLY A 219 -27.45 -16.02 -4.82
C GLY A 219 -26.32 -16.57 -5.70
N LYS A 220 -26.35 -16.26 -7.00
CA LYS A 220 -25.29 -16.62 -7.99
C LYS A 220 -24.31 -15.48 -8.29
N ALA A 221 -24.29 -14.46 -7.43
CA ALA A 221 -23.53 -13.23 -7.66
C ALA A 221 -23.03 -12.65 -6.33
N ALA A 222 -22.20 -13.41 -5.63
CA ALA A 222 -21.49 -12.90 -4.47
C ALA A 222 -20.52 -11.79 -4.88
N GLY A 223 -20.57 -10.67 -4.16
CA GLY A 223 -19.50 -9.68 -4.19
C GLY A 223 -18.27 -10.17 -3.42
N THR A 224 -17.17 -9.43 -3.49
CA THR A 224 -15.92 -9.78 -2.79
C THR A 224 -16.09 -10.07 -1.30
N TRP A 225 -16.99 -9.32 -0.65
CA TRP A 225 -17.21 -9.35 0.80
C TRP A 225 -18.60 -9.89 1.20
N SER A 226 -19.12 -10.85 0.43
CA SER A 226 -20.39 -11.52 0.74
C SER A 226 -20.24 -12.61 1.80
N ASP A 227 -21.36 -12.98 2.43
CA ASP A 227 -21.45 -14.16 3.29
C ASP A 227 -21.27 -15.46 2.49
N ILE A 228 -20.81 -16.53 3.14
CA ILE A 228 -20.62 -17.84 2.50
C ILE A 228 -21.96 -18.55 2.21
N PRO A 229 -22.01 -19.49 1.24
CA PRO A 229 -23.17 -20.36 1.02
C PRO A 229 -23.43 -21.38 2.15
N PRO A 230 -24.66 -21.94 2.25
CA PRO A 230 -25.03 -22.93 3.27
C PRO A 230 -24.12 -24.16 3.32
N HIS A 231 -23.66 -24.65 2.16
CA HIS A 231 -22.75 -25.79 2.08
C HIS A 231 -21.47 -25.56 2.89
N TYR A 232 -20.82 -24.42 2.65
CA TYR A 232 -19.58 -24.05 3.32
C TYR A 232 -19.78 -23.76 4.81
N ALA A 233 -20.91 -23.15 5.18
CA ALA A 233 -21.24 -22.94 6.59
C ALA A 233 -21.42 -24.26 7.35
N ALA A 234 -22.05 -25.26 6.73
CA ALA A 234 -22.20 -26.60 7.30
C ALA A 234 -20.86 -27.34 7.42
N LEU A 235 -20.01 -27.26 6.39
CA LEU A 235 -18.64 -27.80 6.42
C LEU A 235 -17.82 -27.21 7.56
N LEU A 236 -17.83 -25.88 7.68
CA LEU A 236 -17.07 -25.17 8.71
C LEU A 236 -17.59 -25.46 10.12
N THR A 237 -18.91 -25.56 10.32
CA THR A 237 -19.51 -25.96 11.60
C THR A 237 -19.15 -27.40 11.97
N ARG A 238 -19.04 -28.31 11.00
CA ARG A 238 -18.57 -29.68 11.23
C ARG A 238 -17.12 -29.69 11.71
N ARG A 239 -16.21 -29.04 10.97
CA ARG A 239 -14.79 -28.95 11.35
C ARG A 239 -14.60 -28.33 12.72
N PHE A 240 -15.42 -27.33 13.05
CA PHE A 240 -15.42 -26.73 14.38
C PHE A 240 -15.79 -27.73 15.49
N ASN A 241 -16.86 -28.51 15.30
CA ASN A 241 -17.28 -29.49 16.30
C ASN A 241 -16.31 -30.67 16.43
N ASP A 242 -15.67 -31.09 15.34
CA ASP A 242 -14.60 -32.09 15.38
C ASP A 242 -13.39 -31.57 16.17
N TRP A 243 -13.01 -30.31 15.94
CA TRP A 243 -11.95 -29.62 16.67
C TRP A 243 -12.27 -29.49 18.17
N LEU A 244 -13.52 -29.16 18.50
CA LEU A 244 -14.02 -29.08 19.87
C LEU A 244 -13.95 -30.43 20.59
N ALA A 245 -14.43 -31.50 19.95
CA ALA A 245 -14.43 -32.85 20.49
C ALA A 245 -13.01 -33.37 20.79
N ALA A 246 -12.02 -32.94 19.99
CA ALA A 246 -10.63 -33.33 20.18
C ALA A 246 -9.92 -32.61 21.35
N ARG A 247 -10.45 -31.48 21.85
CA ARG A 247 -9.74 -30.57 22.78
C ARG A 247 -10.44 -30.35 24.12
N TYR A 248 -11.76 -30.46 24.15
CA TYR A 248 -12.54 -30.10 25.33
C TYR A 248 -13.24 -31.33 25.93
N PRO A 249 -13.30 -31.43 27.27
CA PRO A 249 -14.03 -32.50 27.93
C PRO A 249 -15.52 -32.49 27.56
N ALA A 250 -16.13 -33.68 27.51
CA ALA A 250 -17.56 -33.83 27.19
C ALA A 250 -18.47 -32.97 28.08
N ALA A 251 -18.11 -32.78 29.36
CA ALA A 251 -18.84 -31.91 30.28
C ALA A 251 -18.83 -30.43 29.85
N THR A 252 -17.70 -29.92 29.32
CA THR A 252 -17.62 -28.56 28.78
C THR A 252 -18.47 -28.42 27.52
N LEU A 253 -18.39 -29.40 26.62
CA LEU A 253 -19.21 -29.41 25.41
C LEU A 253 -20.70 -29.46 25.72
N GLN A 254 -21.11 -30.22 26.74
CA GLN A 254 -22.50 -30.28 27.18
C GLN A 254 -22.98 -28.93 27.72
N ARG A 255 -22.21 -28.24 28.56
CA ARG A 255 -22.54 -26.88 29.02
C ARG A 255 -22.69 -25.89 27.85
N TRP A 256 -21.84 -25.99 26.84
CA TRP A 256 -21.93 -25.11 25.68
C TRP A 256 -23.12 -25.42 24.78
N ARG A 257 -23.54 -26.69 24.66
CA ARG A 257 -24.80 -27.05 23.99
C ARG A 257 -26.00 -26.46 24.71
N GLU A 258 -26.05 -26.60 26.03
CA GLU A 258 -27.11 -26.03 26.87
C GLU A 258 -27.17 -24.51 26.73
N ALA A 259 -26.03 -23.83 26.83
CA ALA A 259 -25.94 -22.38 26.64
C ALA A 259 -26.35 -21.92 25.24
N ALA A 260 -26.13 -22.75 24.22
CA ALA A 260 -26.55 -22.48 22.85
C ALA A 260 -28.01 -22.91 22.55
N GLY A 261 -28.71 -23.52 23.51
CA GLY A 261 -30.08 -24.00 23.34
C GLY A 261 -30.21 -25.19 22.38
N VAL A 262 -29.15 -26.00 22.20
CA VAL A 262 -29.18 -27.18 21.32
C VAL A 262 -29.19 -28.48 22.13
N ALA A 263 -29.89 -29.50 21.60
CA ALA A 263 -30.03 -30.80 22.26
C ALA A 263 -28.70 -31.55 22.37
N ALA A 264 -28.61 -32.49 23.32
CA ALA A 264 -27.46 -33.40 23.42
C ALA A 264 -27.22 -34.14 22.09
N GLY A 265 -25.96 -34.24 21.67
CA GLY A 265 -25.58 -34.86 20.39
C GLY A 265 -25.73 -33.95 19.17
N GLN A 266 -26.38 -32.79 19.27
CA GLN A 266 -26.39 -31.80 18.19
C GLN A 266 -25.06 -31.02 18.14
N PRO A 267 -24.65 -30.55 16.94
CA PRO A 267 -23.49 -29.67 16.81
C PRO A 267 -23.68 -28.37 17.61
N ILE A 268 -22.61 -27.94 18.28
CA ILE A 268 -22.55 -26.61 18.90
C ILE A 268 -22.45 -25.59 17.74
N PRO A 269 -23.36 -24.60 17.66
CA PRO A 269 -23.30 -23.59 16.62
C PRO A 269 -22.11 -22.65 16.83
N ARG A 270 -21.55 -22.17 15.70
CA ARG A 270 -20.54 -21.12 15.68
C ARG A 270 -21.17 -19.79 16.11
N LEU A 271 -20.44 -18.99 16.87
CA LEU A 271 -20.87 -17.67 17.33
C LEU A 271 -21.02 -16.70 16.15
N GLU A 272 -22.13 -15.98 16.11
CA GLU A 272 -22.32 -14.79 15.26
C GLU A 272 -21.78 -13.53 15.99
N PRO A 273 -21.37 -12.47 15.26
CA PRO A 273 -20.79 -11.25 15.85
C PRO A 273 -21.62 -10.64 16.98
N GLU A 274 -22.95 -10.67 16.87
CA GLU A 274 -23.88 -10.13 17.86
C GLU A 274 -23.83 -10.87 19.21
N GLN A 275 -23.27 -12.09 19.22
CA GLN A 275 -23.16 -12.93 20.41
C GLN A 275 -21.82 -12.77 21.16
N PHE A 276 -20.82 -12.12 20.56
CA PHE A 276 -19.46 -12.06 21.12
C PHE A 276 -19.39 -11.39 22.50
N ALA A 277 -20.19 -10.35 22.72
CA ALA A 277 -20.22 -9.63 23.99
C ALA A 277 -20.77 -10.49 25.15
N ASN A 278 -21.71 -11.39 24.84
CA ASN A 278 -22.41 -12.20 25.85
C ASN A 278 -21.86 -13.62 25.99
N ALA A 279 -21.02 -14.07 25.05
CA ALA A 279 -20.35 -15.36 25.13
C ALA A 279 -19.42 -15.41 26.35
N SER A 280 -19.38 -16.56 27.04
CA SER A 280 -18.42 -16.74 28.14
C SER A 280 -16.98 -16.61 27.63
N PRO A 281 -16.04 -16.13 28.45
CA PRO A 281 -14.63 -15.99 28.03
C PRO A 281 -14.04 -17.29 27.48
N GLU A 282 -14.33 -18.44 28.11
CA GLU A 282 -13.89 -19.76 27.65
C GLU A 282 -14.46 -20.10 26.26
N ARG A 283 -15.76 -19.83 26.03
CA ARG A 283 -16.44 -20.13 24.77
C ARG A 283 -15.96 -19.24 23.62
N PHE A 284 -15.85 -17.93 23.88
CA PHE A 284 -15.36 -16.97 22.90
C PHE A 284 -13.90 -17.29 22.52
N ALA A 285 -13.06 -17.56 23.53
CA ALA A 285 -11.66 -17.89 23.30
C ALA A 285 -11.46 -19.20 22.53
N ALA A 286 -12.26 -20.23 22.82
CA ALA A 286 -12.21 -21.49 22.07
C ALA A 286 -12.50 -21.28 20.58
N GLU A 287 -13.53 -20.49 20.26
CA GLU A 287 -13.90 -20.25 18.87
C GLU A 287 -12.93 -19.32 18.13
N ALA A 288 -12.43 -18.27 18.79
CA ALA A 288 -11.37 -17.44 18.23
C ALA A 288 -10.11 -18.27 17.90
N ARG A 289 -9.69 -19.17 18.81
CA ARG A 289 -8.56 -20.09 18.59
C ARG A 289 -8.80 -21.00 17.39
N PHE A 290 -10.01 -21.54 17.22
CA PHE A 290 -10.34 -22.37 16.05
C PHE A 290 -10.08 -21.63 14.73
N TYR A 291 -10.56 -20.39 14.59
CA TYR A 291 -10.34 -19.61 13.37
C TYR A 291 -8.87 -19.23 13.17
N MET A 292 -8.17 -18.83 14.23
CA MET A 292 -6.74 -18.53 14.18
C MET A 292 -5.92 -19.76 13.77
N GLU A 293 -6.25 -20.95 14.28
CA GLU A 293 -5.57 -22.20 13.93
C GLU A 293 -5.81 -22.61 12.47
N LEU A 294 -7.02 -22.41 11.92
CA LEU A 294 -7.28 -22.66 10.50
C LEU A 294 -6.45 -21.74 9.60
N GLU A 295 -6.39 -20.46 9.97
CA GLU A 295 -5.61 -19.45 9.27
C GLU A 295 -4.11 -19.78 9.27
N ASP A 296 -3.57 -20.04 10.46
CA ASP A 296 -2.18 -20.43 10.65
C ASP A 296 -1.83 -21.71 9.88
N ALA A 297 -2.65 -22.75 10.01
CA ALA A 297 -2.40 -24.04 9.37
C ALA A 297 -2.34 -23.91 7.83
N TYR A 298 -3.20 -23.08 7.25
CA TYR A 298 -3.18 -22.80 5.81
C TYR A 298 -1.90 -22.06 5.40
N PHE A 299 -1.53 -20.97 6.10
CA PHE A 299 -0.31 -20.22 5.76
C PHE A 299 0.94 -21.09 5.92
N GLN A 300 1.05 -21.87 7.00
CA GLN A 300 2.17 -22.78 7.22
C GLN A 300 2.24 -23.90 6.16
N ARG A 301 1.10 -24.42 5.71
CA ARG A 301 1.04 -25.42 4.63
C ARG A 301 1.49 -24.83 3.30
N MET A 302 1.01 -23.65 2.93
CA MET A 302 1.43 -22.97 1.70
C MET A 302 2.91 -22.61 1.75
N TYR A 303 3.39 -22.03 2.87
CA TYR A 303 4.79 -21.68 3.05
C TYR A 303 5.71 -22.90 2.91
N ARG A 304 5.41 -24.01 3.61
CA ARG A 304 6.16 -25.26 3.45
C ARG A 304 6.17 -25.75 2.02
N ARG A 305 5.02 -25.72 1.32
CA ARG A 305 4.95 -26.11 -0.09
C ARG A 305 5.85 -25.23 -0.98
N LEU A 306 5.90 -23.92 -0.75
CA LEU A 306 6.82 -23.03 -1.48
C LEU A 306 8.29 -23.42 -1.24
N LYS A 307 8.66 -23.74 0.01
CA LYS A 307 10.04 -24.15 0.33
C LYS A 307 10.38 -25.53 -0.26
N GLU A 308 9.45 -26.48 -0.24
CA GLU A 308 9.58 -27.80 -0.91
C GLU A 308 9.74 -27.67 -2.43
N LEU A 309 9.02 -26.72 -3.04
CA LEU A 309 9.18 -26.38 -4.47
C LEU A 309 10.52 -25.70 -4.78
N GLY A 310 11.29 -25.30 -3.77
CA GLY A 310 12.58 -24.62 -3.94
C GLY A 310 12.48 -23.12 -4.19
N VAL A 311 11.35 -22.49 -3.86
CA VAL A 311 11.14 -21.04 -4.00
C VAL A 311 12.11 -20.29 -3.09
N LYS A 312 12.93 -19.44 -3.71
CA LYS A 312 13.94 -18.61 -3.04
C LYS A 312 13.46 -17.20 -2.69
N ALA A 313 12.45 -16.70 -3.39
CA ALA A 313 11.77 -15.45 -3.05
C ALA A 313 11.22 -15.49 -1.61
N LEU A 314 11.14 -14.33 -0.97
CA LEU A 314 10.58 -14.19 0.37
C LEU A 314 9.05 -14.28 0.29
N ALA A 315 8.45 -15.03 1.20
CA ALA A 315 7.01 -15.22 1.24
C ALA A 315 6.31 -14.22 2.18
N VAL A 316 5.21 -13.66 1.70
CA VAL A 316 4.27 -12.84 2.47
C VAL A 316 2.95 -13.60 2.56
N ALA A 317 2.35 -13.68 3.76
CA ALA A 317 1.07 -14.38 3.94
C ALA A 317 -0.09 -13.63 3.27
N THR A 318 -0.32 -12.44 3.78
CA THR A 318 -1.32 -11.44 3.39
C THR A 318 -0.94 -10.16 4.14
N SER A 319 -1.64 -9.07 3.86
CA SER A 319 -1.50 -7.81 4.58
C SER A 319 -2.42 -7.73 5.80
N ASP A 320 -1.99 -7.04 6.84
CA ASP A 320 -2.89 -6.45 7.83
C ASP A 320 -3.67 -5.33 7.13
N HIS A 321 -4.96 -5.60 6.94
CA HIS A 321 -5.89 -4.74 6.25
C HIS A 321 -7.09 -4.54 7.18
N ASN A 322 -7.94 -3.58 6.86
CA ASN A 322 -9.11 -3.26 7.65
C ASN A 322 -8.78 -2.69 9.05
N HIS A 323 -8.82 -1.36 9.14
CA HIS A 323 -8.47 -0.60 10.35
C HIS A 323 -9.67 -0.29 11.27
N TRP A 324 -10.87 -0.80 10.97
CA TRP A 324 -12.04 -0.62 11.87
C TRP A 324 -12.16 -1.70 12.96
N LYS A 325 -11.31 -2.75 12.90
CA LYS A 325 -11.05 -3.75 13.95
C LYS A 325 -9.55 -4.00 14.12
N THR A 326 -9.21 -4.69 15.21
CA THR A 326 -7.85 -5.19 15.48
C THR A 326 -7.36 -6.11 14.36
N GLY A 327 -6.09 -5.97 13.98
CA GLY A 327 -5.40 -6.90 13.07
C GLY A 327 -4.66 -8.03 13.81
N TYR A 328 -4.58 -8.02 15.14
CA TYR A 328 -3.60 -8.86 15.86
C TYR A 328 -3.73 -10.37 15.63
N PRO A 329 -4.94 -10.96 15.63
CA PRO A 329 -5.07 -12.39 15.33
C PRO A 329 -4.50 -12.76 13.95
N LEU A 330 -4.68 -11.89 12.95
CA LEU A 330 -4.11 -12.07 11.61
C LEU A 330 -2.59 -11.92 11.64
N VAL A 331 -2.07 -10.88 12.30
CA VAL A 331 -0.61 -10.62 12.37
C VAL A 331 0.12 -11.76 13.10
N VAL A 332 -0.50 -12.41 14.08
CA VAL A 332 0.07 -13.62 14.72
C VAL A 332 0.39 -14.70 13.69
N SER A 333 -0.54 -14.99 12.78
CA SER A 333 -0.37 -16.02 11.75
C SER A 333 0.56 -15.55 10.64
N ALA A 334 0.37 -14.31 10.16
CA ALA A 334 1.13 -13.73 9.05
C ALA A 334 2.62 -13.54 9.40
N SER A 335 2.94 -13.15 10.64
CA SER A 335 4.32 -12.89 11.08
C SER A 335 5.22 -14.13 11.15
N LYS A 336 4.65 -15.33 11.02
CA LYS A 336 5.43 -16.58 10.92
C LYS A 336 6.05 -16.80 9.54
N LEU A 337 5.66 -16.00 8.53
CA LEU A 337 6.28 -16.01 7.20
C LEU A 337 7.50 -15.06 7.14
N ASP A 338 8.08 -14.86 5.95
CA ASP A 338 9.36 -14.16 5.82
C ASP A 338 9.22 -12.64 6.06
N VAL A 339 8.12 -12.04 5.61
CA VAL A 339 7.86 -10.59 5.66
C VAL A 339 6.43 -10.32 6.16
N VAL A 340 6.28 -9.29 7.00
CA VAL A 340 4.97 -8.78 7.45
C VAL A 340 4.55 -7.62 6.55
N ASP A 341 3.27 -7.58 6.16
CA ASP A 341 2.76 -6.54 5.27
C ASP A 341 1.53 -5.83 5.86
N GLY A 342 1.29 -4.58 5.49
CA GLY A 342 0.13 -3.80 5.92
C GLY A 342 -0.44 -2.91 4.81
N HIS A 343 -1.77 -2.75 4.78
CA HIS A 343 -2.50 -2.01 3.76
C HIS A 343 -3.38 -0.92 4.38
N VAL A 344 -3.36 0.30 3.82
CA VAL A 344 -4.28 1.35 4.26
C VAL A 344 -4.58 2.35 3.16
N TYR A 345 -5.76 2.95 3.21
CA TYR A 345 -6.10 4.10 2.38
C TYR A 345 -6.48 5.27 3.25
N TRP A 346 -6.04 6.47 2.89
CA TRP A 346 -6.65 7.66 3.45
C TRP A 346 -8.02 7.85 2.81
N GLN A 347 -9.05 7.41 3.53
CA GLN A 347 -10.46 7.43 3.14
C GLN A 347 -10.74 6.66 1.85
N HIS A 348 -10.92 5.34 1.97
CA HIS A 348 -11.32 4.48 0.85
C HIS A 348 -12.72 4.88 0.32
N PRO A 349 -12.93 5.00 -1.02
CA PRO A 349 -14.24 5.30 -1.59
C PRO A 349 -15.21 4.13 -1.37
N ARG A 350 -16.49 4.43 -1.12
CA ARG A 350 -17.55 3.42 -1.02
C ARG A 350 -18.54 3.62 -2.14
N ASP A 351 -18.81 2.58 -2.92
CA ASP A 351 -19.85 2.63 -3.94
C ASP A 351 -21.23 2.89 -3.33
N THR A 352 -22.02 3.72 -4.01
CA THR A 352 -23.39 4.04 -3.64
C THR A 352 -24.33 3.83 -4.83
N VAL A 353 -25.59 3.53 -4.53
CA VAL A 353 -26.67 3.48 -5.52
C VAL A 353 -27.78 4.36 -5.00
N ASP A 354 -28.17 5.35 -5.78
CA ASP A 354 -29.33 6.19 -5.47
C ASP A 354 -30.60 5.31 -5.50
N PRO A 355 -31.37 5.23 -4.41
CA PRO A 355 -32.52 4.33 -4.34
C PRO A 355 -33.65 4.71 -5.30
N LYS A 356 -33.77 6.00 -5.67
CA LYS A 356 -34.83 6.50 -6.56
C LYS A 356 -34.45 6.40 -8.03
N THR A 357 -33.22 6.82 -8.37
CA THR A 357 -32.76 6.88 -9.77
C THR A 357 -31.99 5.65 -10.22
N GLN A 358 -31.59 4.79 -9.28
CA GLN A 358 -30.69 3.65 -9.49
C GLN A 358 -29.32 4.05 -10.07
N LYS A 359 -29.00 5.36 -10.04
CA LYS A 359 -27.72 5.88 -10.49
C LYS A 359 -26.63 5.45 -9.51
N ARG A 360 -25.55 4.88 -10.05
CA ARG A 360 -24.36 4.53 -9.29
C ARG A 360 -23.51 5.79 -9.05
N GLY A 361 -22.95 5.88 -7.85
CA GLY A 361 -22.00 6.90 -7.43
C GLY A 361 -21.03 6.33 -6.42
N PHE A 362 -20.35 7.22 -5.71
CA PHE A 362 -19.49 6.86 -4.59
C PHE A 362 -19.67 7.85 -3.44
N TRP A 363 -19.23 7.47 -2.24
CA TRP A 363 -19.05 8.36 -1.10
C TRP A 363 -17.60 8.28 -0.62
N MET A 364 -17.01 9.43 -0.30
CA MET A 364 -15.68 9.50 0.32
C MET A 364 -15.59 10.70 1.26
N GLY A 365 -14.81 10.59 2.33
CA GLY A 365 -14.72 11.63 3.36
C GLY A 365 -14.18 12.97 2.85
N ASN A 366 -13.22 12.95 1.92
CA ASN A 366 -12.55 14.14 1.36
C ASN A 366 -12.08 15.14 2.44
N SER A 367 -11.42 14.65 3.50
CA SER A 367 -10.80 15.47 4.55
C SER A 367 -9.26 15.42 4.50
N PRO A 368 -8.56 16.45 4.99
CA PRO A 368 -7.09 16.46 5.04
C PRO A 368 -6.55 15.59 6.19
N MET A 369 -5.66 14.66 5.89
CA MET A 369 -4.95 13.82 6.86
C MET A 369 -4.12 14.65 7.83
N VAL A 370 -3.54 15.77 7.40
CA VAL A 370 -2.76 16.65 8.30
C VAL A 370 -3.55 17.19 9.49
N ASN A 371 -4.89 17.17 9.46
CA ASN A 371 -5.74 17.57 10.59
C ASN A 371 -6.04 16.41 11.56
N GLU A 372 -5.70 15.18 11.20
CA GLU A 372 -6.01 13.97 11.98
C GLU A 372 -4.75 13.11 12.22
N PRO A 373 -3.64 13.67 12.78
CA PRO A 373 -2.38 12.95 12.90
C PRO A 373 -2.50 11.61 13.64
N LEU A 374 -3.31 11.56 14.70
CA LEU A 374 -3.50 10.37 15.54
C LEU A 374 -4.30 9.24 14.87
N HIS A 375 -4.96 9.54 13.76
CA HIS A 375 -5.67 8.56 12.91
C HIS A 375 -5.08 8.49 11.50
N SER A 376 -3.95 9.15 11.25
CA SER A 376 -3.30 9.17 9.94
C SER A 376 -2.96 7.76 9.45
N THR A 377 -2.76 7.63 8.14
CA THR A 377 -2.29 6.37 7.53
C THR A 377 -0.97 5.88 8.17
N VAL A 378 -0.11 6.79 8.63
CA VAL A 378 1.13 6.46 9.35
C VAL A 378 0.82 5.73 10.66
N VAL A 379 -0.04 6.28 11.52
CA VAL A 379 -0.37 5.68 12.82
C VAL A 379 -1.14 4.38 12.64
N GLN A 380 -2.01 4.31 11.63
CA GLN A 380 -2.71 3.08 11.24
C GLN A 380 -1.72 1.97 10.89
N LEU A 381 -0.81 2.21 9.95
CA LEU A 381 0.20 1.23 9.52
C LEU A 381 1.19 0.87 10.64
N ALA A 382 1.48 1.79 11.57
CA ALA A 382 2.37 1.53 12.69
C ALA A 382 1.84 0.45 13.67
N ARG A 383 0.57 0.04 13.55
CA ARG A 383 0.00 -1.02 14.39
C ARG A 383 0.58 -2.41 14.10
N THR A 384 1.08 -2.63 12.87
CA THR A 384 1.38 -3.95 12.29
C THR A 384 2.84 -4.44 12.44
N PRO A 385 3.88 -3.60 12.23
CA PRO A 385 5.28 -4.05 12.18
C PRO A 385 5.69 -4.93 13.37
N VAL A 386 6.32 -6.07 13.10
CA VAL A 386 6.78 -7.03 14.14
C VAL A 386 8.30 -6.95 14.30
N ALA A 387 8.78 -6.93 15.54
CA ALA A 387 10.21 -6.88 15.83
C ALA A 387 10.93 -8.10 15.23
N GLY A 388 12.07 -7.86 14.58
CA GLY A 388 12.85 -8.92 13.92
C GLY A 388 12.27 -9.42 12.59
N LYS A 389 11.21 -8.79 12.06
CA LYS A 389 10.66 -9.09 10.73
C LYS A 389 10.74 -7.86 9.82
N PRO A 390 11.14 -8.02 8.54
CA PRO A 390 10.95 -6.97 7.55
C PRO A 390 9.48 -6.59 7.44
N TYR A 391 9.24 -5.30 7.23
CA TYR A 391 7.89 -4.78 7.09
C TYR A 391 7.72 -4.02 5.77
N THR A 392 6.71 -4.42 5.00
CA THR A 392 6.32 -3.73 3.77
C THR A 392 4.91 -3.16 3.90
N VAL A 393 4.64 -2.12 3.12
CA VAL A 393 3.30 -1.57 2.89
C VAL A 393 3.01 -1.77 1.41
N SER A 394 2.52 -2.95 1.04
CA SER A 394 2.39 -3.31 -0.38
C SER A 394 1.19 -2.68 -1.09
N GLU A 395 0.37 -1.92 -0.37
CA GLU A 395 -0.78 -1.18 -0.91
C GLU A 395 -1.15 0.03 -0.02
N VAL A 396 -0.93 1.24 -0.56
CA VAL A 396 -1.38 2.49 0.07
C VAL A 396 -1.75 3.55 -0.97
N ASN A 397 -2.77 4.37 -0.70
CA ASN A 397 -3.11 5.53 -1.53
C ASN A 397 -3.94 6.60 -0.79
N HIS A 398 -4.01 7.80 -1.36
CA HIS A 398 -5.08 8.77 -1.18
C HIS A 398 -5.95 8.73 -2.45
N PRO A 399 -7.05 7.97 -2.49
CA PRO A 399 -7.81 7.74 -3.71
C PRO A 399 -8.32 9.02 -4.36
N PHE A 400 -8.35 9.05 -5.69
CA PHE A 400 -8.99 10.09 -6.49
C PHE A 400 -10.52 9.91 -6.45
N PRO A 401 -11.32 10.97 -6.50
CA PRO A 401 -10.93 12.38 -6.39
C PRO A 401 -10.76 12.79 -4.93
N ASN A 402 -9.68 13.47 -4.55
CA ASN A 402 -9.50 13.99 -3.19
C ASN A 402 -8.75 15.32 -3.24
N GLU A 403 -9.29 16.37 -2.62
CA GLU A 403 -8.73 17.72 -2.68
C GLU A 403 -7.41 17.88 -1.90
N TYR A 404 -7.10 16.93 -1.03
CA TYR A 404 -5.95 16.96 -0.13
C TYR A 404 -4.92 15.88 -0.49
N ALA A 405 -5.15 15.09 -1.55
CA ALA A 405 -4.32 13.93 -1.93
C ALA A 405 -2.82 14.22 -2.08
N CYS A 406 -2.44 15.47 -2.36
CA CYS A 406 -1.04 15.90 -2.45
C CYS A 406 -0.26 15.77 -1.12
N GLU A 407 -0.91 15.52 0.02
CA GLU A 407 -0.22 15.27 1.29
C GLU A 407 0.33 13.84 1.42
N GLY A 408 -0.28 12.87 0.71
CA GLY A 408 -0.11 11.45 1.00
C GLY A 408 1.31 10.91 0.78
N ILE A 409 1.79 10.95 -0.47
CA ILE A 409 3.09 10.36 -0.84
C ILE A 409 4.25 10.95 -0.02
N PRO A 410 4.39 12.29 0.13
CA PRO A 410 5.50 12.86 0.87
C PRO A 410 5.48 12.54 2.37
N ILE A 411 4.31 12.56 3.01
CA ILE A 411 4.18 12.19 4.43
C ILE A 411 4.55 10.72 4.62
N LEU A 412 3.99 9.84 3.79
CA LEU A 412 4.23 8.39 3.89
C LEU A 412 5.68 8.02 3.61
N ALA A 413 6.32 8.64 2.62
CA ALA A 413 7.72 8.39 2.32
C ALA A 413 8.65 8.80 3.49
N ALA A 414 8.39 9.96 4.10
CA ALA A 414 9.18 10.44 5.24
C ALA A 414 8.97 9.56 6.49
N TYR A 415 7.72 9.24 6.82
CA TYR A 415 7.43 8.43 8.00
C TYR A 415 7.75 6.94 7.82
N ALA A 416 7.74 6.40 6.60
CA ALA A 416 8.22 5.04 6.34
C ALA A 416 9.72 4.91 6.61
N LEU A 417 10.52 5.92 6.24
CA LEU A 417 11.94 5.98 6.60
C LEU A 417 12.14 6.14 8.11
N PHE A 418 11.40 7.04 8.73
CA PHE A 418 11.47 7.28 10.18
C PHE A 418 11.10 6.03 10.99
N GLN A 419 10.03 5.32 10.59
CA GLN A 419 9.63 4.05 11.20
C GLN A 419 10.52 2.88 10.75
N ASP A 420 11.51 3.11 9.90
CA ASP A 420 12.42 2.15 9.27
C ASP A 420 11.71 0.92 8.66
N TRP A 421 10.68 1.19 7.85
CA TRP A 421 10.00 0.20 7.03
C TRP A 421 10.84 -0.18 5.81
N ASP A 422 10.73 -1.43 5.36
CA ASP A 422 11.52 -1.98 4.26
C ASP A 422 10.91 -1.74 2.88
N GLY A 423 9.63 -1.38 2.80
CA GLY A 423 9.01 -1.08 1.52
C GLY A 423 7.69 -0.35 1.62
N ILE A 424 7.39 0.46 0.61
CA ILE A 424 6.11 1.13 0.42
C ILE A 424 5.72 1.10 -1.05
N PHE A 425 4.47 0.73 -1.33
CA PHE A 425 3.95 0.54 -2.68
C PHE A 425 2.67 1.33 -2.86
N PHE A 426 2.66 2.22 -3.86
CA PHE A 426 1.49 3.04 -4.14
C PHE A 426 0.49 2.27 -5.01
N TYR A 427 -0.73 2.09 -4.51
CA TYR A 427 -1.78 1.35 -5.18
C TYR A 427 -2.72 2.29 -5.94
N THR A 428 -2.82 2.24 -7.25
CA THR A 428 -2.04 1.43 -8.19
C THR A 428 -1.49 2.31 -9.29
N PHE A 429 -0.42 1.87 -9.95
CA PHE A 429 0.14 2.57 -11.10
C PHE A 429 -0.95 2.80 -12.14
N ASP A 430 -1.54 1.70 -12.61
CA ASP A 430 -2.67 1.70 -13.53
C ASP A 430 -3.34 0.30 -13.55
N HIS A 431 -4.61 0.24 -13.95
CA HIS A 431 -5.33 -1.02 -14.20
C HIS A 431 -5.36 -1.41 -15.69
N ALA A 432 -5.23 -0.45 -16.60
CA ALA A 432 -5.40 -0.66 -18.03
C ALA A 432 -4.08 -1.02 -18.71
N ASP A 433 -4.20 -1.64 -19.89
CA ASP A 433 -3.09 -1.86 -20.80
C ASP A 433 -2.39 -0.51 -21.13
N PRO A 434 -1.05 -0.44 -21.11
CA PRO A 434 -0.31 0.75 -21.52
C PRO A 434 -0.71 1.35 -22.88
N ALA A 435 -1.18 0.53 -23.81
CA ALA A 435 -1.74 0.99 -25.09
C ALA A 435 -2.89 2.00 -24.90
N GLU A 436 -3.65 1.89 -23.80
CA GLU A 436 -4.84 2.70 -23.51
C GLU A 436 -4.61 3.87 -22.55
N TRP A 437 -3.40 4.06 -22.02
CA TRP A 437 -3.11 5.07 -20.98
C TRP A 437 -3.42 6.53 -21.38
N ALA A 438 -3.54 6.82 -22.69
CA ALA A 438 -3.92 8.14 -23.20
C ALA A 438 -5.45 8.37 -23.30
N ALA A 439 -6.27 7.32 -23.21
CA ALA A 439 -7.66 7.35 -23.67
C ALA A 439 -8.72 7.18 -22.56
N ARG A 440 -8.43 7.53 -21.29
CA ARG A 440 -9.40 7.29 -20.21
C ARG A 440 -9.35 8.28 -19.05
N ARG A 441 -10.51 8.40 -18.40
CA ARG A 441 -10.67 8.99 -17.07
C ARG A 441 -9.91 8.12 -16.04
N PRO A 442 -9.23 8.71 -15.04
CA PRO A 442 -8.63 7.93 -13.97
C PRO A 442 -9.69 7.16 -13.18
N GLY A 443 -9.41 5.91 -12.83
CA GLY A 443 -10.12 5.21 -11.76
C GLY A 443 -9.78 5.80 -10.39
N HIS A 444 -10.51 5.41 -9.35
CA HIS A 444 -10.29 5.90 -8.00
C HIS A 444 -8.85 5.71 -7.50
N PHE A 445 -8.19 4.63 -7.91
CA PHE A 445 -6.87 4.27 -7.38
C PHE A 445 -5.71 4.54 -8.34
N ASP A 446 -5.97 4.90 -9.61
CA ASP A 446 -4.92 5.06 -10.60
C ASP A 446 -4.04 6.30 -10.28
N ILE A 447 -2.72 6.09 -10.12
CA ILE A 447 -1.76 7.18 -9.83
C ILE A 447 -1.09 7.72 -11.10
N ARG A 448 -0.88 6.88 -12.12
CA ARG A 448 -0.20 7.29 -13.37
C ARG A 448 -0.81 8.53 -14.03
N PRO A 449 -2.14 8.70 -14.16
CA PRO A 449 -2.69 9.91 -14.75
C PRO A 449 -2.56 11.14 -13.86
N ASP A 450 -2.29 11.01 -12.56
CA ASP A 450 -2.23 12.11 -11.60
C ASP A 450 -0.85 12.80 -11.62
N PRO A 451 -0.72 14.01 -12.18
CA PRO A 451 0.57 14.67 -12.31
C PRO A 451 1.20 15.06 -10.97
N VAL A 452 0.40 15.32 -9.95
CA VAL A 452 0.92 15.65 -8.62
C VAL A 452 1.51 14.40 -7.97
N LYS A 453 0.83 13.24 -8.07
CA LYS A 453 1.38 11.99 -7.55
C LYS A 453 2.64 11.56 -8.30
N ILE A 454 2.68 11.70 -9.63
CA ILE A 454 3.86 11.35 -10.43
C ILE A 454 5.08 12.20 -10.06
N SER A 455 4.91 13.52 -9.92
CA SER A 455 6.03 14.39 -9.52
C SER A 455 6.50 14.11 -8.10
N GLN A 456 5.58 13.79 -7.18
CA GLN A 456 5.90 13.38 -5.81
C GLN A 456 6.57 12.02 -5.75
N ILE A 457 6.18 11.05 -6.59
CA ILE A 457 6.85 9.75 -6.69
C ILE A 457 8.32 9.95 -7.05
N ALA A 458 8.61 10.79 -8.05
CA ALA A 458 9.98 11.09 -8.45
C ALA A 458 10.76 11.80 -7.32
N ALA A 459 10.23 12.89 -6.75
CA ALA A 459 10.92 13.61 -5.69
C ALA A 459 11.16 12.75 -4.44
N CYS A 460 10.19 11.94 -4.04
CA CYS A 460 10.30 11.09 -2.85
C CYS A 460 11.15 9.83 -3.09
N ALA A 461 11.32 9.34 -4.32
CA ALA A 461 12.22 8.24 -4.62
C ALA A 461 13.68 8.58 -4.23
N ALA A 462 14.12 9.81 -4.52
CA ALA A 462 15.44 10.29 -4.14
C ALA A 462 15.64 10.32 -2.61
N MET A 463 14.63 10.80 -1.88
CA MET A 463 14.60 10.79 -0.41
C MET A 463 14.66 9.36 0.14
N PHE A 464 13.86 8.45 -0.43
CA PHE A 464 13.70 7.08 0.06
C PHE A 464 14.94 6.21 -0.17
N HIS A 465 15.52 6.23 -1.37
CA HIS A 465 16.70 5.41 -1.70
C HIS A 465 17.95 5.83 -0.93
N ARG A 466 18.12 7.13 -0.69
CA ARG A 466 19.24 7.65 0.11
C ARG A 466 19.05 7.50 1.61
N GLY A 467 17.82 7.24 2.07
CA GLY A 467 17.48 7.25 3.49
C GLY A 467 17.69 8.64 4.10
N ASP A 468 17.20 9.68 3.44
CA ASP A 468 17.45 11.08 3.84
C ASP A 468 16.86 11.40 5.23
N VAL A 469 15.71 10.80 5.59
CA VAL A 469 15.13 10.87 6.93
C VAL A 469 15.72 9.74 7.78
N ALA A 470 16.28 10.08 8.94
CA ALA A 470 16.82 9.12 9.87
C ALA A 470 15.71 8.26 10.50
N ALA A 471 16.02 6.98 10.70
CA ALA A 471 15.20 6.11 11.54
C ALA A 471 15.10 6.68 12.96
N ALA A 472 13.98 6.41 13.64
CA ALA A 472 13.74 6.84 15.00
C ALA A 472 14.88 6.44 15.96
N LYS A 473 15.21 7.33 16.89
CA LYS A 473 16.26 7.07 17.89
C LYS A 473 15.83 6.02 18.91
N GLU A 474 14.54 6.01 19.25
CA GLU A 474 13.94 5.04 20.15
C GLU A 474 12.87 4.23 19.41
N THR A 475 12.72 2.96 19.79
CA THR A 475 11.61 2.11 19.37
C THR A 475 10.79 1.72 20.61
N VAL A 476 9.54 2.14 20.65
CA VAL A 476 8.59 1.74 21.69
C VAL A 476 7.87 0.49 21.23
N GLU A 477 7.99 -0.57 22.02
CA GLU A 477 7.43 -1.86 21.66
C GLU A 477 6.11 -2.14 22.35
N ARG A 478 5.25 -2.85 21.63
CA ARG A 478 3.99 -3.38 22.13
C ARG A 478 4.10 -4.90 22.19
N SER A 479 3.61 -5.49 23.26
CA SER A 479 3.54 -6.95 23.41
C SER A 479 2.21 -7.34 24.04
N TYR A 480 1.64 -8.44 23.56
CA TYR A 480 0.33 -8.93 23.92
C TYR A 480 0.43 -10.35 24.47
N SER A 481 -0.38 -10.73 25.45
CA SER A 481 -0.58 -12.16 25.75
C SER A 481 -1.50 -12.81 24.71
N PRO A 482 -1.53 -14.14 24.59
CA PRO A 482 -2.48 -14.83 23.72
C PRO A 482 -3.94 -14.46 24.01
N GLU A 483 -4.27 -14.27 25.29
CA GLU A 483 -5.59 -13.83 25.73
C GLU A 483 -5.88 -12.41 25.25
N GLN A 484 -4.92 -11.48 25.32
CA GLN A 484 -5.12 -10.12 24.81
C GLN A 484 -5.29 -10.09 23.28
N VAL A 485 -4.58 -10.94 22.55
CA VAL A 485 -4.78 -11.06 21.10
C VAL A 485 -6.22 -11.45 20.81
N ILE A 486 -6.74 -12.46 21.49
CA ILE A 486 -8.13 -12.91 21.31
C ILE A 486 -9.12 -11.83 21.76
N GLU A 487 -8.92 -11.28 22.95
CA GLU A 487 -9.80 -10.27 23.53
C GLU A 487 -9.80 -8.95 22.76
N SER A 488 -8.74 -8.67 22.00
CA SER A 488 -8.69 -7.50 21.12
C SER A 488 -9.85 -7.47 20.11
N LEU A 489 -10.41 -8.63 19.74
CA LEU A 489 -11.58 -8.72 18.84
C LEU A 489 -12.85 -8.09 19.43
N ARG A 490 -12.96 -8.09 20.76
CA ARG A 490 -14.08 -7.49 21.51
C ARG A 490 -13.85 -6.03 21.88
N LEU A 491 -12.68 -5.46 21.57
CA LEU A 491 -12.43 -4.05 21.79
C LEU A 491 -13.37 -3.17 20.94
N PRO A 492 -13.83 -2.04 21.50
CA PRO A 492 -14.67 -1.10 20.78
C PRO A 492 -13.87 -0.28 19.76
N THR A 493 -14.56 0.31 18.79
CA THR A 493 -13.94 1.15 17.74
C THR A 493 -13.23 2.40 18.27
N ARG A 494 -13.54 2.86 19.49
CA ARG A 494 -12.82 3.96 20.15
C ARG A 494 -11.34 3.64 20.46
N GLU A 495 -10.94 2.37 20.35
CA GLU A 495 -9.54 1.94 20.47
C GLU A 495 -8.76 2.04 19.14
N GLN A 496 -9.40 2.52 18.06
CA GLN A 496 -8.73 2.85 16.82
C GLN A 496 -7.64 3.92 17.02
N PRO A 497 -6.62 3.94 16.15
CA PRO A 497 -6.34 2.95 15.10
C PRO A 497 -5.53 1.73 15.59
N LEU A 498 -4.98 1.81 16.82
CA LEU A 498 -3.95 0.87 17.26
C LEU A 498 -4.52 -0.40 17.87
N TYR A 499 -5.64 -0.36 18.60
CA TYR A 499 -6.19 -1.48 19.40
C TYR A 499 -5.26 -1.95 20.53
N THR A 500 -4.42 -1.06 21.05
CA THR A 500 -3.61 -1.28 22.24
C THR A 500 -4.07 -0.33 23.35
N PRO A 501 -4.98 -0.78 24.25
CA PRO A 501 -5.46 0.06 25.33
C PRO A 501 -4.30 0.66 26.15
N GLY A 502 -4.36 1.98 26.35
CA GLY A 502 -3.35 2.74 27.10
C GLY A 502 -2.10 3.14 26.30
N PHE A 503 -1.92 2.69 25.06
CA PHE A 503 -0.80 3.13 24.23
C PHE A 503 -1.14 4.46 23.53
N PRO A 504 -0.37 5.55 23.75
CA PRO A 504 -0.70 6.84 23.16
C PRO A 504 -0.54 6.82 21.62
N PRO A 505 -1.56 7.21 20.83
CA PRO A 505 -1.51 7.14 19.36
C PRO A 505 -0.54 8.16 18.72
N ALA A 506 0.02 9.08 19.50
CA ALA A 506 1.09 9.97 19.03
C ALA A 506 2.46 9.30 18.97
N ILE A 507 2.68 8.18 19.68
CA ILE A 507 4.00 7.52 19.76
C ILE A 507 4.57 7.18 18.37
N PRO A 508 3.81 6.64 17.38
CA PRO A 508 4.35 6.39 16.04
C PRO A 508 4.78 7.63 15.25
N LEU A 509 4.47 8.83 15.74
CA LEU A 509 4.92 10.09 15.13
C LEU A 509 6.15 10.67 15.85
N ILE A 510 6.48 10.14 17.03
CA ILE A 510 7.59 10.58 17.89
C ILE A 510 8.73 9.56 17.91
N HIS A 511 8.41 8.27 17.90
CA HIS A 511 9.34 7.14 18.03
C HIS A 511 9.00 6.03 17.02
N GLY A 512 9.94 5.13 16.79
CA GLY A 512 9.69 3.87 16.09
C GLY A 512 8.74 3.01 16.91
N THR A 513 7.93 2.19 16.24
CA THR A 513 7.07 1.22 16.95
C THR A 513 7.11 -0.15 16.30
N ARG A 514 7.10 -1.18 17.15
CA ARG A 514 7.06 -2.59 16.75
C ARG A 514 6.24 -3.41 17.73
N VAL A 515 5.62 -4.47 17.25
CA VAL A 515 5.10 -5.54 18.10
C VAL A 515 6.24 -6.50 18.41
N ARG A 516 6.68 -6.59 19.67
CA ARG A 516 7.77 -7.50 20.07
C ARG A 516 7.29 -8.94 20.22
N SER A 517 6.10 -9.14 20.78
CA SER A 517 5.62 -10.48 21.12
C SER A 517 4.10 -10.57 21.20
N PHE A 518 3.57 -11.75 20.88
CA PHE A 518 2.17 -12.14 21.09
C PHE A 518 2.01 -13.18 22.22
N GLU A 519 3.07 -13.38 23.01
CA GLU A 519 3.09 -14.35 24.13
C GLU A 519 3.09 -13.68 25.50
N LYS A 520 3.48 -12.40 25.59
CA LYS A 520 3.62 -11.68 26.86
C LYS A 520 3.07 -10.26 26.76
N GLN A 521 2.26 -9.88 27.73
CA GLN A 521 1.74 -8.52 27.84
C GLN A 521 2.81 -7.49 28.26
N THR A 522 2.76 -6.31 27.66
CA THR A 522 3.47 -5.12 28.16
C THR A 522 2.80 -4.57 29.41
N ALA A 523 3.58 -4.29 30.46
CA ALA A 523 3.05 -3.93 31.79
C ALA A 523 2.20 -2.63 31.81
N GLY A 524 2.43 -1.72 30.85
CA GLY A 524 1.69 -0.47 30.68
C GLY A 524 2.51 0.52 29.85
N TYR A 525 1.90 1.66 29.51
CA TYR A 525 2.56 2.75 28.80
C TYR A 525 2.40 4.04 29.60
N ALA A 526 3.41 4.90 29.54
CA ALA A 526 3.29 6.23 30.11
C ALA A 526 2.21 7.02 29.33
N PRO A 527 1.26 7.67 30.01
CA PRO A 527 0.34 8.56 29.34
C PRO A 527 1.13 9.71 28.70
N ALA A 528 0.77 10.06 27.47
CA ALA A 528 1.36 11.18 26.77
C ALA A 528 0.25 11.92 26.03
N GLU A 529 0.06 13.20 26.36
CA GLU A 529 -0.77 14.10 25.57
C GLU A 529 0.01 14.48 24.30
N PRO A 530 -0.65 14.52 23.13
CA PRO A 530 0.00 14.93 21.89
C PRO A 530 0.38 16.41 21.98
N ALA A 531 1.68 16.71 21.84
CA ALA A 531 2.16 18.08 21.71
C ALA A 531 1.71 18.68 20.36
N ASP A 532 1.73 20.02 20.25
CA ASP A 532 1.57 20.72 18.96
C ASP A 532 2.73 21.71 18.74
N PRO A 533 3.62 21.46 17.77
CA PRO A 533 3.68 20.28 16.90
C PRO A 533 4.02 18.98 17.65
N ILE A 534 3.61 17.84 17.08
CA ILE A 534 4.18 16.53 17.38
C ILE A 534 5.53 16.45 16.66
N VAL A 535 6.62 16.21 17.38
CA VAL A 535 7.98 16.22 16.81
C VAL A 535 8.62 14.84 16.99
N SER A 536 9.17 14.30 15.91
CA SER A 536 9.98 13.08 15.93
C SER A 536 11.19 13.20 16.86
N ASP A 537 11.63 12.11 17.47
CA ASP A 537 12.82 12.08 18.33
C ASP A 537 14.13 12.42 17.60
N THR A 538 14.15 12.33 16.27
CA THR A 538 15.24 12.83 15.42
C THR A 538 15.21 14.36 15.29
N GLY A 539 14.03 14.98 15.39
CA GLY A 539 13.80 16.39 15.14
C GLY A 539 13.60 16.75 13.66
N GLU A 540 13.66 15.77 12.76
CA GLU A 540 13.58 16.00 11.31
C GLU A 540 12.15 16.11 10.80
N LEU A 541 11.19 15.51 11.51
CA LEU A 541 9.75 15.55 11.21
C LEU A 541 9.00 16.30 12.31
N ALA A 542 8.09 17.19 11.91
CA ALA A 542 7.16 17.85 12.82
C ALA A 542 5.77 17.96 12.18
N TRP A 543 4.72 17.72 12.99
CA TRP A 543 3.32 17.72 12.57
C TRP A 543 2.52 18.67 13.43
N ARG A 544 2.14 19.83 12.88
CA ARG A 544 1.24 20.79 13.54
C ARG A 544 -0.20 20.42 13.24
N HIS A 545 -1.12 20.50 14.21
CA HIS A 545 -2.52 20.12 13.99
C HIS A 545 -3.58 20.84 14.84
N ALA A 546 -3.25 21.57 15.92
CA ALA A 546 -4.27 22.03 16.87
C ALA A 546 -5.31 23.02 16.28
N SER A 547 -4.96 23.73 15.21
CA SER A 547 -5.79 24.79 14.61
C SER A 547 -6.68 24.33 13.44
N GLN A 548 -6.78 23.01 13.17
CA GLN A 548 -7.43 22.48 11.95
C GLN A 548 -6.85 23.08 10.65
N GLN A 549 -5.63 23.60 10.74
CA GLN A 549 -4.78 24.05 9.64
C GLN A 549 -3.45 23.30 9.76
N GLY A 550 -3.53 21.97 9.70
CA GLY A 550 -2.39 21.10 9.89
C GLY A 550 -1.27 21.34 8.90
N LEU A 551 -0.04 21.13 9.34
CA LEU A 551 1.17 21.30 8.53
C LEU A 551 2.22 20.29 8.99
N VAL A 552 2.66 19.44 8.07
CA VAL A 552 3.82 18.56 8.25
C VAL A 552 5.05 19.20 7.61
N THR A 553 6.17 19.17 8.33
CA THR A 553 7.46 19.61 7.83
C THR A 553 8.47 18.46 7.86
N VAL A 554 9.25 18.35 6.77
CA VAL A 554 10.44 17.48 6.70
C VAL A 554 11.64 18.40 6.62
N ALA A 555 12.62 18.24 7.50
CA ALA A 555 13.75 19.15 7.66
C ALA A 555 15.09 18.41 7.70
N THR A 556 15.39 17.62 6.67
CA THR A 556 16.69 16.93 6.52
C THR A 556 17.68 17.81 5.73
N GLU A 557 18.96 17.42 5.69
CA GLU A 557 19.96 18.13 4.91
C GLU A 557 19.72 18.06 3.40
N ARG A 558 19.19 16.93 2.89
CA ARG A 558 19.08 16.64 1.45
C ARG A 558 17.66 16.72 0.90
N THR A 559 16.66 16.61 1.76
CA THR A 559 15.24 16.76 1.40
C THR A 559 14.50 17.58 2.44
N GLN A 560 13.80 18.62 2.00
CA GLN A 560 13.00 19.49 2.86
C GLN A 560 11.60 19.65 2.27
N ALA A 561 10.58 19.65 3.13
CA ALA A 561 9.19 19.71 2.68
C ALA A 561 8.27 20.51 3.60
N LEU A 562 7.24 21.10 2.99
CA LEU A 562 6.13 21.80 3.63
C LEU A 562 4.82 21.22 3.07
N ILE A 563 4.02 20.55 3.90
CA ILE A 563 2.89 19.73 3.45
C ILE A 563 1.65 20.07 4.28
N GLY A 564 0.63 20.67 3.68
CA GLY A 564 -0.62 21.00 4.34
C GLY A 564 -1.08 22.43 4.11
N PHE A 565 -1.57 23.09 5.17
CA PHE A 565 -2.13 24.44 5.09
C PHE A 565 -1.05 25.53 5.18
N LEU A 566 -0.74 26.18 4.04
CA LEU A 566 0.19 27.31 3.97
C LEU A 566 -0.56 28.65 3.95
N GLY A 567 -1.52 28.83 3.04
CA GLY A 567 -2.51 29.91 3.07
C GLY A 567 -1.91 31.33 3.10
N GLY A 568 -0.88 31.58 2.29
CA GLY A 568 -0.21 32.88 2.17
C GLY A 568 0.73 33.22 3.32
N LYS A 569 0.92 32.33 4.30
CA LYS A 569 1.88 32.52 5.40
C LYS A 569 3.24 31.96 5.01
N ALA A 570 4.31 32.69 5.30
CA ALA A 570 5.65 32.15 5.20
C ALA A 570 5.84 30.98 6.18
N ARG A 571 6.22 29.82 5.66
CA ARG A 571 6.53 28.61 6.44
C ARG A 571 7.93 28.13 6.09
N THR A 572 8.65 27.61 7.08
CA THR A 572 10.04 27.20 6.95
C THR A 572 10.22 25.77 7.44
N ALA A 573 11.02 25.00 6.70
CA ALA A 573 11.53 23.69 7.08
C ALA A 573 13.02 23.63 6.71
N GLY A 574 13.90 23.68 7.70
CA GLY A 574 15.35 23.78 7.45
C GLY A 574 15.74 25.06 6.70
N ASP A 575 16.32 24.90 5.51
CA ASP A 575 16.77 25.98 4.63
C ASP A 575 15.70 26.44 3.63
N LEU A 576 14.62 25.67 3.49
CA LEU A 576 13.49 25.95 2.62
C LEU A 576 12.46 26.81 3.34
N THR A 577 12.12 27.95 2.75
CA THR A 577 10.97 28.78 3.16
C THR A 577 10.04 28.97 1.98
N ALA A 578 8.73 28.84 2.17
CA ALA A 578 7.75 29.10 1.13
C ALA A 578 6.62 29.99 1.65
N GLU A 579 6.17 30.93 0.80
CA GLU A 579 4.98 31.74 1.00
C GLU A 579 4.14 31.64 -0.28
N VAL A 580 3.08 30.85 -0.22
CA VAL A 580 2.24 30.51 -1.38
C VAL A 580 0.78 30.81 -1.09
N ALA A 581 0.08 31.33 -2.09
CA ALA A 581 -1.32 31.73 -1.98
C ALA A 581 -2.27 30.53 -1.85
N ASN A 582 -1.83 29.33 -2.25
CA ASN A 582 -2.62 28.11 -2.14
C ASN A 582 -3.00 27.84 -0.68
N ARG A 583 -4.29 27.59 -0.45
CA ARG A 583 -4.79 27.23 0.89
C ARG A 583 -4.14 25.95 1.39
N PHE A 584 -4.03 24.94 0.52
CA PHE A 584 -3.46 23.63 0.81
C PHE A 584 -2.54 23.21 -0.34
N CYS A 585 -1.32 22.79 -0.02
CA CYS A 585 -0.37 22.29 -1.00
C CYS A 585 0.74 21.47 -0.33
N SER A 586 1.55 20.83 -1.16
CA SER A 586 2.75 20.09 -0.80
C SER A 586 3.92 20.60 -1.63
N ILE A 587 4.97 21.06 -0.95
CA ILE A 587 6.21 21.54 -1.54
C ILE A 587 7.33 20.64 -1.03
N VAL A 588 7.94 19.85 -1.91
CA VAL A 588 9.03 18.93 -1.60
C VAL A 588 10.24 19.32 -2.45
N LEU A 589 11.33 19.70 -1.81
CA LEU A 589 12.61 20.00 -2.45
C LEU A 589 13.61 18.91 -2.08
N THR A 590 14.14 18.21 -3.08
CA THR A 590 15.15 17.16 -2.87
C THR A 590 16.39 17.39 -3.71
N SER A 591 17.55 17.06 -3.16
CA SER A 591 18.81 17.00 -3.88
C SER A 591 18.80 15.86 -4.91
N LEU A 592 19.35 16.10 -6.09
CA LEU A 592 19.59 15.08 -7.13
C LEU A 592 21.06 14.70 -7.26
N ASP A 593 21.98 15.47 -6.68
CA ASP A 593 23.42 15.20 -6.68
C ASP A 593 23.94 14.63 -5.35
N GLY A 594 23.02 14.37 -4.40
CA GLY A 594 23.34 13.80 -3.09
C GLY A 594 24.02 14.78 -2.14
N GLN A 595 24.17 16.05 -2.51
CA GLN A 595 24.70 17.09 -1.61
C GLN A 595 23.58 17.69 -0.75
N PRO A 596 23.89 18.23 0.44
CA PRO A 596 22.94 19.05 1.20
C PRO A 596 22.34 20.16 0.36
N LEU A 597 21.05 20.48 0.52
CA LEU A 597 20.33 21.47 -0.30
C LEU A 597 21.00 22.84 -0.32
N ALA A 598 21.62 23.25 0.79
CA ALA A 598 22.37 24.50 0.91
C ALA A 598 23.62 24.55 0.01
N ALA A 599 24.12 23.40 -0.45
CA ALA A 599 25.30 23.25 -1.32
C ALA A 599 25.00 22.60 -2.68
N SER A 600 23.83 21.98 -2.86
CA SER A 600 23.50 21.19 -4.05
C SER A 600 23.48 22.02 -5.34
N HIS A 601 24.00 21.46 -6.41
CA HIS A 601 24.01 22.05 -7.75
C HIS A 601 22.88 21.53 -8.62
N ARG A 602 22.12 20.52 -8.17
CA ARG A 602 20.98 19.97 -8.90
C ARG A 602 19.93 19.45 -7.94
N MET A 603 18.73 20.01 -8.01
CA MET A 603 17.60 19.71 -7.13
C MET A 603 16.31 19.55 -7.92
N LEU A 604 15.39 18.75 -7.40
CA LEU A 604 14.03 18.62 -7.90
C LEU A 604 13.06 19.23 -6.89
N LEU A 605 12.25 20.16 -7.36
CA LEU A 605 11.13 20.71 -6.60
C LEU A 605 9.84 20.08 -7.13
N ALA A 606 9.11 19.34 -6.30
CA ALA A 606 7.72 18.96 -6.56
C ALA A 606 6.80 19.88 -5.75
N ALA A 607 5.93 20.61 -6.45
CA ALA A 607 5.00 21.59 -5.88
C ALA A 607 3.57 21.24 -6.33
N GLY A 608 2.87 20.46 -5.51
CA GLY A 608 1.53 19.94 -5.82
C GLY A 608 0.43 20.56 -4.98
N ALA A 609 -0.74 20.76 -5.57
CA ALA A 609 -1.98 21.11 -4.88
C ALA A 609 -3.12 20.21 -5.40
N ARG A 610 -4.31 20.76 -5.63
CA ARG A 610 -5.44 19.97 -6.15
C ARG A 610 -5.20 19.49 -7.58
N VAL A 611 -5.78 18.34 -7.89
CA VAL A 611 -5.93 17.80 -9.24
C VAL A 611 -7.40 17.53 -9.54
N ALA A 612 -7.76 17.61 -10.81
CA ALA A 612 -9.10 17.30 -11.31
C ALA A 612 -9.02 16.88 -12.77
N THR A 613 -9.99 16.12 -13.26
CA THR A 613 -10.25 16.04 -14.72
C THR A 613 -10.85 17.37 -15.22
N THR A 614 -10.75 17.62 -16.53
CA THR A 614 -11.38 18.80 -17.16
C THR A 614 -12.89 18.76 -16.96
N ASP A 615 -13.50 19.87 -16.54
CA ASP A 615 -14.93 20.02 -16.24
C ASP A 615 -15.49 19.11 -15.12
N MET A 616 -14.62 18.55 -14.28
CA MET A 616 -15.04 17.80 -13.09
C MET A 616 -15.87 18.65 -12.12
N ARG A 617 -16.96 18.09 -11.58
CA ARG A 617 -17.82 18.78 -10.62
C ARG A 617 -18.16 17.88 -9.44
N TRP A 618 -17.89 18.41 -8.25
CA TRP A 618 -18.27 17.82 -6.96
C TRP A 618 -19.76 18.00 -6.68
N SER A 619 -20.34 17.10 -5.88
CA SER A 619 -21.58 17.38 -5.15
C SER A 619 -21.37 18.52 -4.15
N ASP A 620 -22.46 19.16 -3.71
CA ASP A 620 -22.40 20.30 -2.78
C ASP A 620 -21.72 19.93 -1.45
N ASP A 621 -21.97 18.71 -0.96
CA ASP A 621 -21.33 18.15 0.26
C ASP A 621 -19.89 17.68 0.04
N ARG A 622 -19.42 17.65 -1.22
CA ARG A 622 -18.10 17.22 -1.64
C ARG A 622 -17.70 15.80 -1.21
N HIS A 623 -18.69 14.92 -1.02
CA HIS A 623 -18.46 13.50 -0.77
C HIS A 623 -18.58 12.64 -2.04
N SER A 624 -19.02 13.21 -3.16
CA SER A 624 -19.18 12.52 -4.44
C SER A 624 -18.95 13.46 -5.62
N LEU A 625 -18.97 12.93 -6.84
CA LEU A 625 -18.99 13.73 -8.07
C LEU A 625 -20.36 13.68 -8.74
N ILE A 626 -20.88 14.87 -9.09
CA ILE A 626 -22.04 14.97 -9.99
C ILE A 626 -21.63 14.73 -11.45
N ASP A 627 -20.39 15.09 -11.77
CA ASP A 627 -19.78 14.94 -13.08
C ASP A 627 -18.30 14.63 -12.91
N TRP A 628 -17.88 13.52 -13.49
CA TRP A 628 -16.50 13.12 -13.45
C TRP A 628 -15.62 13.93 -14.41
N GLY A 629 -16.17 14.73 -15.32
CA GLY A 629 -15.42 15.53 -16.29
C GLY A 629 -14.88 14.71 -17.48
N ARG A 630 -13.75 15.10 -18.07
CA ARG A 630 -13.04 14.36 -19.13
C ARG A 630 -11.52 14.61 -19.09
N PRO A 631 -10.70 13.76 -19.75
CA PRO A 631 -9.27 14.07 -19.95
C PRO A 631 -9.05 15.39 -20.72
N PRO A 632 -7.87 16.04 -20.59
CA PRO A 632 -6.76 15.64 -19.72
C PRO A 632 -7.02 15.96 -18.25
N MET A 633 -6.11 15.50 -17.40
CA MET A 633 -6.01 15.97 -16.02
C MET A 633 -5.61 17.46 -16.00
N CYS A 634 -6.06 18.14 -14.97
CA CYS A 634 -5.81 19.54 -14.69
C CYS A 634 -5.21 19.67 -13.28
N ILE A 635 -4.35 20.66 -13.13
CA ILE A 635 -3.67 21.01 -11.87
C ILE A 635 -4.15 22.35 -11.34
N GLU A 636 -4.12 22.53 -10.04
CA GLU A 636 -4.04 23.85 -9.41
C GLU A 636 -2.55 24.20 -9.25
N PRO A 637 -2.00 25.15 -10.03
CA PRO A 637 -0.59 25.53 -9.87
C PRO A 637 -0.33 26.07 -8.46
N VAL A 638 0.81 25.71 -7.89
CA VAL A 638 1.30 26.34 -6.66
C VAL A 638 1.86 27.71 -7.01
N ALA A 639 1.29 28.76 -6.42
CA ALA A 639 1.57 30.15 -6.78
C ALA A 639 2.12 30.94 -5.58
N GLY A 640 3.30 31.55 -5.75
CA GLY A 640 3.93 32.35 -4.70
C GLY A 640 5.44 32.45 -4.85
N ARG A 641 6.15 32.48 -3.71
CA ARG A 641 7.61 32.50 -3.69
C ARG A 641 8.19 31.42 -2.78
N MET A 642 9.37 30.96 -3.15
CA MET A 642 10.18 30.04 -2.38
C MET A 642 11.55 30.66 -2.17
N VAL A 643 12.11 30.52 -0.98
CA VAL A 643 13.46 30.93 -0.65
C VAL A 643 14.24 29.72 -0.18
N LEU A 644 15.38 29.47 -0.81
CA LEU A 644 16.36 28.49 -0.36
C LEU A 644 17.56 29.22 0.24
N ARG A 645 17.85 28.96 1.51
CA ARG A 645 19.08 29.42 2.15
C ARG A 645 20.26 28.56 1.70
N ARG A 646 21.29 29.20 1.15
CA ARG A 646 22.49 28.56 0.61
C ARG A 646 23.69 28.78 1.52
N ARG A 647 24.69 27.90 1.43
CA ARG A 647 25.99 28.14 2.06
C ARG A 647 26.70 29.31 1.37
N GLU A 648 27.57 29.98 2.11
CA GLU A 648 28.45 31.00 1.53
C GLU A 648 29.31 30.40 0.41
N GLY A 649 29.55 31.18 -0.65
CA GLY A 649 30.29 30.72 -1.82
C GLY A 649 29.53 29.74 -2.74
N ALA A 650 28.32 29.31 -2.38
CA ALA A 650 27.50 28.52 -3.29
C ALA A 650 27.21 29.31 -4.58
N GLY A 651 27.32 28.65 -5.72
CA GLY A 651 27.08 29.23 -7.04
C GLY A 651 25.65 29.72 -7.24
N GLU A 652 25.43 30.49 -8.31
CA GLU A 652 24.10 30.94 -8.72
C GLU A 652 23.25 29.74 -9.16
N LEU A 653 21.94 29.86 -8.95
CA LEU A 653 20.96 28.85 -9.33
C LEU A 653 19.98 29.42 -10.35
N GLU A 654 19.51 28.56 -11.24
CA GLU A 654 18.35 28.80 -12.09
C GLU A 654 17.29 27.72 -11.87
N MET A 655 16.05 28.05 -12.17
CA MET A 655 14.91 27.15 -12.06
C MET A 655 14.18 27.03 -13.40
N MET A 656 13.92 25.80 -13.80
CA MET A 656 13.23 25.44 -15.03
C MET A 656 11.93 24.73 -14.70
N ALA A 657 10.80 25.24 -15.19
CA ALA A 657 9.52 24.55 -15.12
C ALA A 657 9.53 23.30 -16.01
N LEU A 658 8.85 22.23 -15.58
CA LEU A 658 8.79 20.99 -16.35
C LEU A 658 7.34 20.66 -16.77
N ASP A 659 7.16 19.98 -17.89
CA ASP A 659 5.86 19.52 -18.37
C ASP A 659 5.38 18.21 -17.69
N GLY A 660 4.30 17.59 -18.18
CA GLY A 660 3.75 16.35 -17.61
C GLY A 660 4.67 15.13 -17.60
N VAL A 661 5.72 15.12 -18.42
CA VAL A 661 6.71 14.03 -18.44
C VAL A 661 8.01 14.42 -17.75
N GLY A 662 8.13 15.67 -17.33
CA GLY A 662 9.30 16.23 -16.70
C GLY A 662 10.29 16.83 -17.71
N ALA A 663 9.86 17.08 -18.95
CA ALA A 663 10.69 17.75 -19.94
C ALA A 663 10.70 19.27 -19.68
N PRO A 664 11.81 19.98 -19.96
CA PRO A 664 11.88 21.43 -19.81
C PRO A 664 10.76 22.17 -20.55
N GLN A 665 10.10 23.10 -19.86
CA GLN A 665 9.03 23.94 -20.39
C GLN A 665 9.38 25.42 -20.22
N GLY A 666 9.76 26.07 -21.33
CA GLY A 666 10.16 27.47 -21.34
C GLY A 666 11.66 27.68 -21.08
N ALA A 667 12.04 28.92 -20.72
CA ALA A 667 13.40 29.26 -20.36
C ALA A 667 13.64 29.09 -18.85
N ALA A 668 14.88 28.82 -18.47
CA ALA A 668 15.28 28.82 -17.06
C ALA A 668 15.27 30.26 -16.52
N GLU A 669 14.89 30.42 -15.26
CA GLU A 669 14.86 31.70 -14.57
C GLU A 669 15.89 31.70 -13.44
N ALA A 670 16.81 32.68 -13.47
CA ALA A 670 17.81 32.84 -12.41
C ALA A 670 17.15 33.20 -11.08
N ALA A 671 17.65 32.61 -9.99
CA ALA A 671 17.22 32.94 -8.64
C ALA A 671 17.60 34.39 -8.31
N ARG A 672 16.68 35.13 -7.67
CA ARG A 672 17.02 36.43 -7.10
C ARG A 672 17.84 36.22 -5.84
N ARG A 673 19.08 36.70 -5.83
CA ARG A 673 20.01 36.51 -4.71
C ARG A 673 20.01 37.71 -3.77
N ALA A 674 19.93 37.44 -2.46
CA ALA A 674 20.16 38.41 -1.40
C ALA A 674 21.05 37.75 -0.32
N GLY A 675 22.35 37.96 -0.42
CA GLY A 675 23.35 37.25 0.40
C GLY A 675 23.28 35.74 0.17
N GLN A 676 22.93 34.99 1.22
CA GLN A 676 22.76 33.53 1.19
C GLN A 676 21.36 33.09 0.74
N ALA A 677 20.38 34.00 0.66
CA ALA A 677 19.03 33.67 0.22
C ALA A 677 18.95 33.63 -1.32
N CYS A 678 18.46 32.53 -1.87
CA CYS A 678 18.07 32.41 -3.27
C CYS A 678 16.55 32.32 -3.36
N GLU A 679 15.92 33.37 -3.90
CA GLU A 679 14.48 33.45 -4.09
C GLU A 679 14.06 33.00 -5.50
N PHE A 680 13.03 32.16 -5.56
CA PHE A 680 12.40 31.64 -6.76
C PHE A 680 10.92 32.02 -6.78
N ARG A 681 10.41 32.35 -7.97
CA ARG A 681 8.99 32.60 -8.21
C ARG A 681 8.32 31.32 -8.70
N LEU A 682 7.24 30.95 -8.03
CA LEU A 682 6.37 29.86 -8.46
C LEU A 682 5.20 30.49 -9.21
N ASP A 683 5.37 30.80 -10.50
CA ASP A 683 4.33 31.46 -11.32
C ASP A 683 4.03 30.74 -12.65
N LYS A 684 4.64 29.55 -12.85
CA LYS A 684 4.39 28.71 -14.01
C LYS A 684 3.30 27.68 -13.72
N PRO A 685 2.48 27.30 -14.72
CA PRO A 685 1.46 26.26 -14.57
C PRO A 685 2.09 24.86 -14.61
N THR A 686 2.86 24.50 -13.58
CA THR A 686 3.48 23.18 -13.43
C THR A 686 3.41 22.66 -11.99
N VAL A 687 3.64 21.36 -11.81
CA VAL A 687 3.74 20.66 -10.52
C VAL A 687 5.18 20.33 -10.12
N TRP A 688 6.16 20.64 -10.97
CA TRP A 688 7.57 20.37 -10.68
C TRP A 688 8.54 21.22 -11.49
N TYR A 689 9.70 21.47 -10.87
CA TYR A 689 10.76 22.30 -11.41
C TYR A 689 12.12 21.62 -11.21
N LEU A 690 12.99 21.72 -12.20
CA LEU A 690 14.40 21.40 -12.06
C LEU A 690 15.16 22.66 -11.64
N ILE A 691 15.86 22.61 -10.51
CA ILE A 691 16.73 23.69 -10.05
C ILE A 691 18.17 23.24 -10.24
N ARG A 692 19.00 24.05 -10.89
CA ARG A 692 20.41 23.72 -11.14
C ARG A 692 21.32 24.92 -11.00
N ALA A 693 22.61 24.66 -10.81
CA ALA A 693 23.62 25.71 -10.88
C ALA A 693 23.66 26.32 -12.28
N VAL A 694 23.85 27.64 -12.35
CA VAL A 694 24.07 28.35 -13.61
C VAL A 694 25.41 27.89 -14.17
N GLU A 695 25.41 27.33 -15.38
CA GLU A 695 26.63 26.99 -16.10
C GLU A 695 27.36 28.30 -16.43
N LYS A 696 28.58 28.47 -15.91
CA LYS A 696 29.44 29.57 -16.36
C LYS A 696 29.92 29.24 -17.77
N PRO A 697 29.82 30.19 -18.73
CA PRO A 697 30.24 29.97 -20.11
C PRO A 697 31.72 29.65 -20.25
#